data_AF-A0A6A5EQU9-F1
#
_entry.id   AF-A0A6A5EQU9-F1
#
_cell.length_a   1.000
_cell.length_b   1.000
_cell.length_c   1.000
_cell.angle_alpha   90.00
_cell.angle_beta   90.00
_cell.angle_gamma   90.00
#
_symmetry.space_group_name_H-M   'P 1'
#
loop_
_entity.id
_entity.type
_entity.pdbx_description
1 polymer ?
#
loop_
_entity_poly.entity_id
_entity_poly.type
_entity_poly.pdbx_seq_one_letter_code
_entity_poly.pdbx_strand_id
1 'polypeptide(L)'
;MGQLKSKRGGLDPGVPNVQFSTNDEGPPRYFSHGIPPTIVVSDVESSASERRGSRVELRRSSVYSTLDQIPQLGHYTRTLHQQTGSRPSLEALRKAFQEKEAGVKIPTTDSGGSSLPDSGTEESKAPQEKAPVRFGWIIGVMMRCMLNIWGVILFLRLTLITSQAGIVLTCVIILMSVMVTTITGLSISAIATNGRVISGGTYFMISRSLGPEIGAPIGMLFSFANALACALNTVGFSEVVRDLMREFDVVIVDDLNDVRIVGVITVTILLLISLAGMEWESKTQILFFIVLLVSFANYFVGTIIPPTKVKQAQGIFGYNSEIFISNLTPDWRGPDGSFFRMFSIFFPAATGILSGVNICGDLKDPAIAIPKGTLGAIFWTTLSYLAVSITAASCVVRDASGNIGDILTGNITGDCVGLGCNFGGNFTECIVSQSCQYGLANTTKTLGQLSGWYYLITAGVFAASLSSALGFLVSAPKIFQCLCKDKIYPYIGVFAKGYGKNDEPLRAYILCFIIAVAFILIGELNTIAALNSNLFMCSYSLINFSCFHASFTNSPGWRPEFHYYSKWIALFGAVVAVVLMFLFTWWAALFTISVLILLCLYINYNKPKVNWGSSVQAGSYNMALSASVALSGVEDHVKNFRPQCLVLTGPPTQRPALVDFVDSFTKYTSLMICGDIIMDKDRQTRLQEATDRLVKWMNKRKVRSFYSPFTADSLRVGARNLLQASGLGKLKPNILVLGFKSNWRESSPESIEDYIKTINDTFDTNYSLCILRMMEGLDVSDQFDFEVNQGFEPDESVEKDDQQSPEKEPSDNISDKGDSDQIKTVFQNDQGKKTIDVYWIADDGGLTLLVPYLLTRRKRWSRCKVRVFIIGDEQNMEESRNEMLALLKRFRLDFNEVTVMTDSEKRPQAKNLDRFVDSLAPFRLYDEQYEGVASSKISDKEFEAFRLKSETKVRLNEIIRRNSIYAALIVVEPSCATQRLH
;
A
#
# COMPACT_ATOMS: atom_id res chain seq x y z
N MET A 1 -15.03 -25.13 40.62
CA MET A 1 -13.97 -25.06 41.65
C MET A 1 -13.05 -23.90 41.29
N GLY A 2 -12.87 -22.79 42.01
CA GLY A 2 -13.45 -22.23 43.23
C GLY A 2 -12.82 -20.85 43.48
N GLN A 3 -13.65 -19.81 43.49
CA GLN A 3 -13.73 -18.65 44.41
C GLN A 3 -12.49 -17.84 44.89
N LEU A 4 -12.70 -16.51 44.80
CA LEU A 4 -12.12 -15.37 45.53
C LEU A 4 -11.86 -15.59 47.04
N LYS A 5 -10.81 -14.95 47.59
CA LYS A 5 -10.93 -13.95 48.69
C LYS A 5 -9.62 -13.24 49.09
N SER A 6 -9.82 -11.98 49.49
CA SER A 6 -8.93 -10.98 50.07
C SER A 6 -8.59 -11.21 51.55
N LYS A 7 -7.41 -10.75 52.03
CA LYS A 7 -7.24 -10.14 53.36
C LYS A 7 -5.94 -9.31 53.52
N ARG A 8 -6.05 -8.28 54.37
CA ARG A 8 -5.18 -7.11 54.65
C ARG A 8 -4.06 -7.35 55.69
N GLY A 9 -3.02 -6.50 55.61
CA GLY A 9 -2.28 -5.82 56.71
C GLY A 9 -1.09 -6.60 57.31
N GLY A 10 0.10 -6.03 57.60
CA GLY A 10 0.66 -4.68 57.55
C GLY A 10 2.11 -4.69 58.11
N LEU A 11 2.75 -3.51 58.12
CA LEU A 11 4.08 -3.12 58.67
C LEU A 11 5.29 -3.14 57.72
N ASP A 12 5.61 -1.92 57.28
CA ASP A 12 6.86 -1.36 56.73
C ASP A 12 7.74 -0.80 57.88
N PRO A 13 9.06 -0.58 57.73
CA PRO A 13 9.56 0.54 56.91
C PRO A 13 10.94 0.39 56.22
N GLY A 14 11.13 1.13 55.11
CA GLY A 14 12.42 1.73 54.79
C GLY A 14 12.80 1.93 53.31
N VAL A 15 12.13 2.81 52.55
CA VAL A 15 12.64 3.42 51.29
C VAL A 15 12.09 4.86 51.15
N PRO A 16 12.88 5.88 50.71
CA PRO A 16 12.47 7.29 50.75
C PRO A 16 11.49 7.71 49.64
N ASN A 17 10.63 8.68 50.00
CA ASN A 17 9.54 9.27 49.25
C ASN A 17 9.98 10.13 48.04
N VAL A 18 9.28 9.99 46.92
CA VAL A 18 9.09 11.04 45.91
C VAL A 18 7.59 11.33 45.83
N GLN A 19 7.20 12.56 46.20
CA GLN A 19 5.82 13.04 46.22
C GLN A 19 5.30 13.34 44.80
N PHE A 20 4.12 12.83 44.47
CA PHE A 20 3.26 13.36 43.40
C PHE A 20 2.26 14.34 44.02
N SER A 21 2.28 15.60 43.58
CA SER A 21 1.24 16.59 43.86
C SER A 21 0.47 16.84 42.57
N THR A 22 -0.84 16.61 42.61
CA THR A 22 -1.84 17.12 41.67
C THR A 22 -1.96 18.62 41.83
N ASN A 23 -1.89 19.39 40.73
CA ASN A 23 -2.46 20.73 40.63
C ASN A 23 -2.95 20.96 39.19
N ASP A 24 -4.25 21.22 39.08
CA ASP A 24 -4.92 21.81 37.92
C ASP A 24 -4.47 23.26 37.77
N GLU A 25 -3.87 23.65 36.64
CA GLU A 25 -3.82 25.04 36.20
C GLU A 25 -3.96 25.14 34.68
N GLY A 26 -5.01 25.84 34.24
CA GLY A 26 -5.25 26.20 32.85
C GLY A 26 -4.32 27.32 32.36
N PRO A 27 -4.31 27.63 31.05
CA PRO A 27 -3.37 28.59 30.47
C PRO A 27 -3.79 30.05 30.78
N PRO A 28 -2.82 30.98 30.93
CA PRO A 28 -3.07 32.30 31.50
C PRO A 28 -3.71 33.28 30.50
N ARG A 29 -4.65 34.06 31.03
CA ARG A 29 -5.19 35.28 30.42
C ARG A 29 -4.25 36.44 30.76
N TYR A 30 -3.82 37.21 29.76
CA TYR A 30 -3.37 38.59 29.95
C TYR A 30 -4.34 39.52 29.22
N PHE A 31 -4.91 40.48 29.95
CA PHE A 31 -5.70 41.58 29.42
C PHE A 31 -5.32 42.89 30.13
N SER A 32 -5.49 43.98 29.37
CA SER A 32 -5.56 45.41 29.77
C SER A 32 -4.22 46.15 29.80
N HIS A 33 -4.05 47.40 29.32
CA HIS A 33 -4.95 48.46 28.83
C HIS A 33 -4.12 49.49 28.01
N GLY A 34 -4.74 50.28 27.11
CA GLY A 34 -4.23 51.61 26.74
C GLY A 34 -4.32 52.07 25.27
N ILE A 35 -5.50 52.54 24.84
CA ILE A 35 -5.82 53.71 23.98
C ILE A 35 -4.84 54.12 22.84
N PRO A 36 -5.29 54.25 21.57
CA PRO A 36 -4.49 54.81 20.47
C PRO A 36 -4.64 56.34 20.34
N PRO A 37 -3.62 57.09 19.90
CA PRO A 37 -3.78 58.49 19.52
C PRO A 37 -4.11 58.64 18.03
N THR A 38 -4.88 59.67 17.74
CA THR A 38 -5.41 60.03 16.43
C THR A 38 -4.82 61.38 15.96
N ILE A 39 -4.64 61.50 14.64
CA ILE A 39 -4.59 62.71 13.79
C ILE A 39 -3.30 63.57 13.79
N VAL A 40 -2.75 63.80 12.58
CA VAL A 40 -2.70 65.08 11.83
C VAL A 40 -1.51 65.03 10.87
N VAL A 41 -1.78 65.10 9.56
CA VAL A 41 -0.83 65.71 8.61
C VAL A 41 -1.60 66.63 7.68
N SER A 42 -1.20 67.90 7.74
CA SER A 42 -1.68 69.08 7.03
C SER A 42 -1.14 69.20 5.60
N ASP A 43 -1.94 69.80 4.73
CA ASP A 43 -1.64 70.22 3.35
C ASP A 43 -0.55 71.30 3.27
N VAL A 44 0.33 71.24 2.25
CA VAL A 44 0.93 72.40 1.53
C VAL A 44 1.29 72.01 0.08
N GLU A 45 1.07 72.98 -0.81
CA GLU A 45 1.01 73.06 -2.29
C GLU A 45 2.28 72.74 -3.11
N SER A 46 2.13 72.27 -4.37
CA SER A 46 2.28 73.14 -5.58
C SER A 46 2.40 72.39 -6.93
N SER A 47 1.70 72.97 -7.92
CA SER A 47 1.91 73.02 -9.39
C SER A 47 1.65 71.81 -10.32
N ALA A 48 0.57 71.93 -11.10
CA ALA A 48 0.34 71.73 -12.57
C ALA A 48 1.16 70.68 -13.36
N SER A 49 0.63 69.86 -14.29
CA SER A 49 -0.42 70.12 -15.29
C SER A 49 -1.03 68.83 -15.90
N GLU A 50 -2.33 68.88 -16.21
CA GLU A 50 -3.02 68.34 -17.41
C GLU A 50 -2.72 66.92 -17.96
N ARG A 51 -3.65 65.95 -17.84
CA ARG A 51 -4.76 65.67 -18.80
C ARG A 51 -5.37 64.25 -18.64
N ARG A 52 -6.70 64.25 -18.49
CA ARG A 52 -7.73 63.30 -18.97
C ARG A 52 -7.43 61.79 -19.03
N GLY A 53 -8.26 61.01 -18.31
CA GLY A 53 -8.99 59.93 -18.97
C GLY A 53 -9.25 58.64 -18.19
N SER A 54 -10.42 58.58 -17.55
CA SER A 54 -11.23 57.39 -17.23
C SER A 54 -10.87 56.53 -16.00
N ARG A 55 -11.88 56.44 -15.13
CA ARG A 55 -11.98 55.68 -13.88
C ARG A 55 -11.81 54.17 -14.13
N VAL A 56 -10.89 53.54 -13.40
CA VAL A 56 -10.97 52.12 -13.05
C VAL A 56 -11.16 52.03 -11.55
N GLU A 57 -12.25 51.37 -11.18
CA GLU A 57 -12.73 51.20 -9.81
C GLU A 57 -11.85 50.23 -9.03
N LEU A 58 -11.58 50.60 -7.79
CA LEU A 58 -10.68 49.99 -6.82
C LEU A 58 -11.22 48.63 -6.35
N ARG A 59 -10.62 47.50 -6.78
CA ARG A 59 -10.79 46.21 -6.08
C ARG A 59 -9.72 46.05 -5.00
N ARG A 60 -10.17 46.24 -3.76
CA ARG A 60 -9.52 45.98 -2.47
C ARG A 60 -8.72 44.66 -2.50
N SER A 61 -7.40 44.72 -2.35
CA SER A 61 -6.55 43.57 -2.07
C SER A 61 -6.74 43.14 -0.60
N SER A 62 -7.28 41.94 -0.39
CA SER A 62 -7.31 41.33 0.95
C SER A 62 -5.91 40.83 1.31
N VAL A 63 -5.54 41.02 2.57
CA VAL A 63 -4.22 40.77 3.19
C VAL A 63 -3.79 39.28 3.20
N TYR A 64 -4.53 38.39 2.53
CA TYR A 64 -4.24 36.94 2.41
C TYR A 64 -4.07 36.45 0.96
N SER A 65 -3.57 37.29 0.05
CA SER A 65 -3.13 36.82 -1.27
C SER A 65 -1.61 36.60 -1.25
N THR A 66 -1.17 35.46 -0.72
CA THR A 66 0.17 34.98 -1.06
C THR A 66 0.23 34.82 -2.58
N LEU A 67 1.18 35.50 -3.23
CA LEU A 67 1.51 35.35 -4.66
C LEU A 67 2.04 33.93 -5.00
N ASP A 68 2.07 33.03 -4.02
CA ASP A 68 2.43 31.64 -4.22
C ASP A 68 1.33 30.88 -4.96
N GLN A 69 1.70 30.35 -6.12
CA GLN A 69 0.84 29.54 -6.94
C GLN A 69 0.58 28.19 -6.24
N ILE A 70 -0.67 27.74 -6.24
CA ILE A 70 -1.08 26.44 -5.69
C ILE A 70 -0.31 25.33 -6.44
N PRO A 71 0.32 24.38 -5.75
CA PRO A 71 1.06 23.30 -6.39
C PRO A 71 0.17 22.52 -7.37
N GLN A 72 0.56 22.47 -8.64
CA GLN A 72 -0.15 21.69 -9.65
C GLN A 72 0.16 20.19 -9.45
N LEU A 73 -0.89 19.41 -9.18
CA LEU A 73 -0.80 17.96 -8.92
C LEU A 73 -0.06 17.20 -10.02
N GLY A 74 -0.15 17.65 -11.27
CA GLY A 74 0.52 17.05 -12.43
C GLY A 74 2.05 16.95 -12.30
N HIS A 75 2.68 17.83 -11.54
CA HIS A 75 4.12 17.80 -11.29
C HIS A 75 4.53 16.75 -10.23
N TYR A 76 3.58 16.24 -9.45
CA TYR A 76 3.81 15.24 -8.40
C TYR A 76 3.30 13.84 -8.80
N THR A 77 2.40 13.74 -9.78
CA THR A 77 2.01 12.48 -10.41
C THR A 77 2.96 12.14 -11.55
N ARG A 78 3.98 11.30 -11.31
CA ARG A 78 4.67 10.60 -12.39
C ARG A 78 3.73 9.55 -12.99
N THR A 79 2.82 9.96 -13.86
CA THR A 79 2.17 9.03 -14.79
C THR A 79 3.13 8.75 -15.93
N LEU A 80 3.43 7.46 -16.15
CA LEU A 80 4.16 6.97 -17.32
C LEU A 80 3.62 7.62 -18.61
N HIS A 81 4.50 8.25 -19.37
CA HIS A 81 4.30 9.08 -20.57
C HIS A 81 4.20 10.60 -20.33
N GLN A 82 5.31 11.21 -19.91
CA GLN A 82 5.88 12.34 -20.64
C GLN A 82 7.29 12.66 -20.10
N GLN A 83 8.11 13.17 -21.01
CA GLN A 83 9.52 13.52 -20.83
C GLN A 83 9.76 14.27 -19.52
N THR A 84 10.92 14.01 -18.90
CA THR A 84 11.48 14.76 -17.78
C THR A 84 11.50 16.26 -18.09
N GLY A 85 10.43 16.95 -17.72
CA GLY A 85 10.38 18.39 -17.69
C GLY A 85 11.24 18.86 -16.52
N SER A 86 12.35 19.53 -16.84
CA SER A 86 13.00 20.46 -15.90
C SER A 86 11.95 21.39 -15.32
N ARG A 87 12.08 21.75 -14.04
CA ARG A 87 11.24 22.78 -13.41
C ARG A 87 11.26 24.03 -14.31
N PRO A 88 10.12 24.50 -14.81
CA PRO A 88 10.12 25.62 -15.76
C PRO A 88 10.68 26.86 -15.07
N SER A 89 11.49 27.64 -15.80
CA SER A 89 11.98 28.92 -15.32
C SER A 89 10.80 29.90 -15.16
N LEU A 90 10.96 30.87 -14.26
CA LEU A 90 9.94 31.91 -14.02
C LEU A 90 9.52 32.61 -15.33
N GLU A 91 10.45 32.71 -16.28
CA GLU A 91 10.26 33.36 -17.58
C GLU A 91 9.47 32.49 -18.57
N ALA A 92 9.63 31.16 -18.54
CA ALA A 92 8.81 30.24 -19.31
C ALA A 92 7.34 30.25 -18.83
N LEU A 93 7.11 30.41 -17.52
CA LEU A 93 5.78 30.54 -16.94
C LEU A 93 5.14 31.91 -17.24
N ARG A 94 5.96 32.96 -17.36
CA ARG A 94 5.50 34.30 -17.75
C ARG A 94 5.07 34.36 -19.21
N LYS A 95 5.84 33.70 -20.11
CA LYS A 95 5.49 33.58 -21.54
C LYS A 95 4.17 32.85 -21.76
N ALA A 96 3.92 31.76 -21.02
CA ALA A 96 2.65 31.03 -21.10
C ALA A 96 1.42 31.85 -20.69
N PHE A 97 1.60 32.93 -19.91
CA PHE A 97 0.54 33.87 -19.55
C PHE A 97 0.31 34.93 -20.64
N GLN A 98 1.38 35.44 -21.27
CA GLN A 98 1.27 36.35 -22.42
C GLN A 98 0.65 35.66 -23.65
N GLU A 99 0.97 34.39 -23.87
CA GLU A 99 0.40 33.59 -24.98
C GLU A 99 -1.08 33.19 -24.75
N LYS A 100 -1.60 33.33 -23.53
CA LYS A 100 -3.01 33.06 -23.23
C LYS A 100 -3.90 34.31 -23.33
N GLU A 101 -3.32 35.50 -23.25
CA GLU A 101 -4.01 36.78 -23.48
C GLU A 101 -3.93 37.25 -24.93
N ALA A 102 -2.98 36.75 -25.73
CA ALA A 102 -2.93 36.99 -27.17
C ALA A 102 -3.08 35.66 -27.92
N GLY A 103 -4.31 35.32 -28.32
CA GLY A 103 -4.59 34.12 -29.10
C GLY A 103 -3.89 34.12 -30.46
N VAL A 104 -2.70 33.54 -30.53
CA VAL A 104 -1.95 33.30 -31.77
C VAL A 104 -1.30 31.92 -31.68
N LYS A 105 -1.64 31.02 -32.62
CA LYS A 105 -0.90 29.77 -32.86
C LYS A 105 0.23 30.07 -33.84
N ILE A 106 1.45 29.62 -33.58
CA ILE A 106 2.50 29.48 -34.61
C ILE A 106 3.11 28.06 -34.50
N PRO A 107 3.47 27.44 -35.63
CA PRO A 107 3.80 26.02 -35.74
C PRO A 107 5.27 25.75 -35.39
N THR A 108 5.56 24.46 -35.17
CA THR A 108 6.90 23.90 -35.21
C THR A 108 7.46 23.92 -36.62
N THR A 109 8.66 24.49 -36.81
CA THR A 109 9.63 23.89 -37.74
C THR A 109 11.06 24.36 -37.51
N ASP A 110 11.96 23.40 -37.70
CA ASP A 110 13.39 23.55 -37.82
C ASP A 110 13.80 24.57 -38.89
N SER A 111 14.98 25.13 -38.66
CA SER A 111 15.82 26.00 -39.47
C SER A 111 15.73 25.93 -41.01
N GLY A 112 15.59 27.11 -41.63
CA GLY A 112 16.36 27.52 -42.82
C GLY A 112 15.59 28.02 -44.06
N GLY A 113 15.65 29.33 -44.35
CA GLY A 113 15.70 29.85 -45.75
C GLY A 113 14.53 30.68 -46.32
N SER A 114 14.65 32.01 -46.23
CA SER A 114 14.27 33.09 -47.19
C SER A 114 12.90 33.21 -47.92
N SER A 115 12.39 34.46 -47.88
CA SER A 115 11.59 35.24 -48.88
C SER A 115 10.04 35.30 -48.79
N LEU A 116 9.50 36.53 -48.90
CA LEU A 116 8.09 37.00 -48.93
C LEU A 116 7.42 36.81 -50.33
N PRO A 117 6.15 37.24 -50.58
CA PRO A 117 4.86 36.86 -49.96
C PRO A 117 3.78 36.49 -51.03
N ASP A 118 2.53 36.21 -50.58
CA ASP A 118 1.23 36.59 -51.18
C ASP A 118 0.22 35.49 -51.58
N SER A 119 -1.06 35.88 -51.47
CA SER A 119 -2.35 35.26 -51.89
C SER A 119 -3.05 34.27 -50.94
N GLY A 120 -4.31 34.61 -50.62
CA GLY A 120 -5.17 33.90 -49.68
C GLY A 120 -6.10 32.87 -50.32
N THR A 121 -6.74 32.03 -49.49
CA THR A 121 -8.02 31.36 -49.79
C THR A 121 -8.66 30.90 -48.47
N GLU A 122 -9.99 30.93 -48.45
CA GLU A 122 -10.89 30.57 -47.35
C GLU A 122 -10.66 29.15 -46.79
N GLU A 123 -10.69 28.98 -45.47
CA GLU A 123 -10.75 27.66 -44.84
C GLU A 123 -12.02 27.45 -44.00
N SER A 124 -12.62 26.30 -44.29
CA SER A 124 -13.87 25.75 -43.79
C SER A 124 -13.77 25.35 -42.31
N LYS A 125 -14.80 25.65 -41.51
CA LYS A 125 -14.90 25.21 -40.11
C LYS A 125 -15.06 23.69 -40.01
N ALA A 126 -14.06 23.00 -39.47
CA ALA A 126 -14.19 21.61 -39.01
C ALA A 126 -15.12 21.52 -37.77
N PRO A 127 -15.84 20.39 -37.56
CA PRO A 127 -16.80 20.26 -36.46
C PRO A 127 -16.09 20.07 -35.11
N GLN A 128 -16.51 20.81 -34.08
CA GLN A 128 -16.14 20.53 -32.69
C GLN A 128 -16.74 19.19 -32.26
N GLU A 129 -15.89 18.24 -31.84
CA GLU A 129 -16.32 17.02 -31.13
C GLU A 129 -17.07 17.41 -29.83
N LYS A 130 -18.33 17.00 -29.72
CA LYS A 130 -19.13 17.18 -28.49
C LYS A 130 -18.49 16.39 -27.35
N ALA A 131 -18.08 17.08 -26.29
CA ALA A 131 -17.70 16.43 -25.03
C ALA A 131 -18.84 15.52 -24.53
N PRO A 132 -18.53 14.32 -23.98
CA PRO A 132 -19.54 13.37 -23.54
C PRO A 132 -20.43 13.97 -22.44
N VAL A 133 -21.74 13.67 -22.51
CA VAL A 133 -22.74 14.16 -21.56
C VAL A 133 -22.45 13.54 -20.19
N ARG A 134 -22.02 14.36 -19.21
CA ARG A 134 -21.74 13.91 -17.84
C ARG A 134 -23.03 13.86 -17.01
N PHE A 135 -23.20 12.82 -16.20
CA PHE A 135 -24.38 12.62 -15.37
C PHE A 135 -24.31 13.43 -14.06
N GLY A 136 -25.48 13.88 -13.59
CA GLY A 136 -25.66 14.44 -12.25
C GLY A 136 -25.80 13.37 -11.17
N TRP A 137 -25.87 13.76 -9.90
CA TRP A 137 -25.89 12.83 -8.76
C TRP A 137 -27.17 11.98 -8.67
N ILE A 138 -28.33 12.53 -9.07
CA ILE A 138 -29.62 11.81 -9.04
C ILE A 138 -29.61 10.66 -10.06
N ILE A 139 -29.36 11.00 -11.33
CA ILE A 139 -29.42 10.05 -12.44
C ILE A 139 -28.21 9.10 -12.40
N GLY A 140 -27.01 9.64 -12.15
CA GLY A 140 -25.76 8.88 -12.21
C GLY A 140 -25.51 7.99 -10.98
N VAL A 141 -25.90 8.42 -9.79
CA VAL A 141 -25.57 7.66 -8.56
C VAL A 141 -26.83 7.12 -7.90
N MET A 142 -27.75 8.00 -7.49
CA MET A 142 -28.89 7.62 -6.65
C MET A 142 -29.79 6.57 -7.32
N MET A 143 -30.26 6.83 -8.54
CA MET A 143 -31.14 5.92 -9.29
C MET A 143 -30.46 4.58 -9.59
N ARG A 144 -29.18 4.58 -9.97
CA ARG A 144 -28.41 3.34 -10.21
C ARG A 144 -28.24 2.51 -8.94
N CYS A 145 -27.94 3.15 -7.81
CA CYS A 145 -27.88 2.46 -6.52
C CYS A 145 -29.26 1.92 -6.12
N MET A 146 -30.34 2.69 -6.30
CA MET A 146 -31.70 2.23 -5.97
C MET A 146 -32.12 1.01 -6.80
N LEU A 147 -31.87 1.00 -8.11
CA LEU A 147 -32.16 -0.14 -8.98
C LEU A 147 -31.44 -1.42 -8.56
N ASN A 148 -30.19 -1.30 -8.12
CA ASN A 148 -29.38 -2.46 -7.76
C ASN A 148 -29.56 -2.90 -6.29
N ILE A 149 -30.12 -2.04 -5.44
CA ILE A 149 -30.58 -2.38 -4.09
C ILE A 149 -31.95 -3.07 -4.19
N TRP A 150 -32.89 -2.49 -4.95
CA TRP A 150 -34.19 -3.09 -5.27
C TRP A 150 -34.06 -4.28 -6.22
N GLY A 151 -33.49 -5.36 -5.72
CA GLY A 151 -33.38 -6.63 -6.42
C GLY A 151 -34.56 -7.56 -6.17
N VAL A 152 -34.39 -8.82 -6.60
CA VAL A 152 -35.45 -9.83 -6.58
C VAL A 152 -35.94 -10.21 -5.17
N ILE A 153 -35.08 -10.05 -4.15
CA ILE A 153 -35.38 -10.39 -2.75
C ILE A 153 -36.54 -9.55 -2.21
N LEU A 154 -36.66 -8.28 -2.63
CA LEU A 154 -37.74 -7.40 -2.19
C LEU A 154 -39.12 -8.00 -2.49
N PHE A 155 -39.29 -8.58 -3.68
CA PHE A 155 -40.58 -9.09 -4.14
C PHE A 155 -40.84 -10.53 -3.72
N LEU A 156 -39.83 -11.40 -3.76
CA LEU A 156 -40.02 -12.85 -3.60
C LEU A 156 -39.72 -13.40 -2.20
N ARG A 157 -38.98 -12.66 -1.37
CA ARG A 157 -38.47 -13.19 -0.10
C ARG A 157 -38.77 -12.28 1.09
N LEU A 158 -38.98 -10.98 0.91
CA LEU A 158 -39.26 -10.06 2.02
C LEU A 158 -40.50 -10.48 2.82
N THR A 159 -41.58 -10.90 2.16
CA THR A 159 -42.81 -11.38 2.84
C THR A 159 -42.57 -12.67 3.60
N LEU A 160 -41.85 -13.62 2.99
CA LEU A 160 -41.45 -14.88 3.63
C LEU A 160 -40.57 -14.65 4.86
N ILE A 161 -39.60 -13.73 4.77
CA ILE A 161 -38.77 -13.35 5.92
C ILE A 161 -39.64 -12.72 7.02
N THR A 162 -40.64 -11.91 6.63
CA THR A 162 -41.57 -11.25 7.56
C THR A 162 -42.50 -12.23 8.26
N SER A 163 -43.00 -13.28 7.58
CA SER A 163 -43.84 -14.29 8.23
C SER A 163 -43.08 -15.12 9.26
N GLN A 164 -41.85 -15.51 8.94
CA GLN A 164 -40.99 -16.36 9.76
C GLN A 164 -40.42 -15.61 10.97
N ALA A 165 -39.78 -14.46 10.74
CA ALA A 165 -39.15 -13.68 11.81
C ALA A 165 -40.15 -12.81 12.59
N GLY A 166 -41.31 -12.51 12.01
CA GLY A 166 -42.25 -11.53 12.53
C GLY A 166 -41.79 -10.09 12.27
N ILE A 167 -42.72 -9.14 12.35
CA ILE A 167 -42.49 -7.73 11.96
C ILE A 167 -41.30 -7.12 12.73
N VAL A 168 -41.24 -7.34 14.05
CA VAL A 168 -40.22 -6.72 14.90
C VAL A 168 -38.82 -7.20 14.51
N LEU A 169 -38.65 -8.51 14.35
CA LEU A 169 -37.36 -9.09 14.08
C LEU A 169 -36.93 -8.87 12.62
N THR A 170 -37.87 -8.80 11.68
CA THR A 170 -37.58 -8.36 10.30
C THR A 170 -37.11 -6.91 10.25
N CYS A 171 -37.74 -6.01 11.01
CA CYS A 171 -37.24 -4.64 11.17
C CYS A 171 -35.80 -4.63 11.71
N VAL A 172 -35.47 -5.49 12.69
CA VAL A 172 -34.09 -5.64 13.20
C VAL A 172 -33.13 -6.12 12.11
N ILE A 173 -33.52 -7.11 11.30
CA ILE A 173 -32.71 -7.61 10.16
C ILE A 173 -32.43 -6.48 9.16
N ILE A 174 -33.47 -5.71 8.80
CA ILE A 174 -33.34 -4.57 7.88
C ILE A 174 -32.41 -3.51 8.49
N LEU A 175 -32.61 -3.11 9.75
CA LEU A 175 -31.81 -2.08 10.41
C LEU A 175 -30.35 -2.50 10.60
N MET A 176 -30.07 -3.77 10.95
CA MET A 176 -28.69 -4.29 11.02
C MET A 176 -28.01 -4.28 9.64
N SER A 177 -28.73 -4.65 8.59
CA SER A 177 -28.22 -4.59 7.20
C SER A 177 -27.87 -3.16 6.81
N VAL A 178 -28.77 -2.23 7.10
CA VAL A 178 -28.62 -0.80 6.80
C VAL A 178 -27.51 -0.17 7.62
N MET A 179 -27.29 -0.59 8.86
CA MET A 179 -26.14 -0.14 9.66
C MET A 179 -24.83 -0.49 8.95
N VAL A 180 -24.65 -1.75 8.52
CA VAL A 180 -23.44 -2.20 7.80
C VAL A 180 -23.24 -1.41 6.50
N THR A 181 -24.30 -1.25 5.70
CA THR A 181 -24.19 -0.56 4.41
C THR A 181 -24.05 0.94 4.55
N THR A 182 -24.64 1.57 5.56
CA THR A 182 -24.46 2.99 5.87
C THR A 182 -23.03 3.26 6.30
N ILE A 183 -22.47 2.48 7.23
CA ILE A 183 -21.06 2.63 7.64
C ILE A 183 -20.13 2.49 6.43
N THR A 184 -20.38 1.49 5.59
CA THR A 184 -19.60 1.28 4.36
C THR A 184 -19.79 2.44 3.37
N GLY A 185 -20.99 2.99 3.25
CA GLY A 185 -21.28 4.18 2.47
C GLY A 185 -20.55 5.43 2.97
N LEU A 186 -20.39 5.60 4.29
CA LEU A 186 -19.57 6.67 4.88
C LEU A 186 -18.08 6.47 4.54
N SER A 187 -17.56 5.24 4.63
CA SER A 187 -16.18 4.91 4.24
C SER A 187 -15.92 5.18 2.76
N ILE A 188 -16.84 4.78 1.88
CA ILE A 188 -16.74 5.07 0.44
C ILE A 188 -16.82 6.56 0.16
N SER A 189 -17.66 7.29 0.89
CA SER A 189 -17.73 8.74 0.79
C SER A 189 -16.40 9.39 1.20
N ALA A 190 -15.76 8.88 2.24
CA ALA A 190 -14.42 9.32 2.65
C ALA A 190 -13.38 9.08 1.54
N ILE A 191 -13.38 7.88 0.93
CA ILE A 191 -12.52 7.55 -0.22
C ILE A 191 -12.80 8.50 -1.40
N ALA A 192 -14.08 8.72 -1.75
CA ALA A 192 -14.47 9.56 -2.89
C ALA A 192 -14.12 11.05 -2.70
N THR A 193 -13.99 11.50 -1.45
CA THR A 193 -13.52 12.86 -1.11
C THR A 193 -12.01 12.94 -0.89
N ASN A 194 -11.28 11.81 -0.96
CA ASN A 194 -9.84 11.79 -0.79
C ASN A 194 -9.12 12.09 -2.11
N GLY A 195 -8.90 13.38 -2.38
CA GLY A 195 -8.21 13.86 -3.58
C GLY A 195 -9.10 13.92 -4.84
N ARG A 196 -8.47 14.13 -6.00
CA ARG A 196 -9.21 14.18 -7.29
C ARG A 196 -9.53 12.77 -7.78
N VAL A 197 -10.81 12.44 -7.78
CA VAL A 197 -11.34 11.23 -8.43
C VAL A 197 -11.18 11.38 -9.95
N ILE A 198 -10.25 10.63 -10.52
CA ILE A 198 -10.03 10.56 -11.98
C ILE A 198 -10.84 9.39 -12.53
N SER A 199 -11.30 9.51 -13.79
CA SER A 199 -12.02 8.47 -14.52
C SER A 199 -11.31 7.10 -14.42
N GLY A 200 -12.02 6.09 -13.91
CA GLY A 200 -11.46 4.74 -13.69
C GLY A 200 -12.34 3.76 -12.88
N GLY A 201 -13.50 4.19 -12.38
CA GLY A 201 -14.45 3.33 -11.67
C GLY A 201 -14.08 3.05 -10.21
N THR A 202 -14.82 2.13 -9.56
CA THR A 202 -14.73 1.86 -8.12
C THR A 202 -13.38 1.30 -7.70
N TYR A 203 -12.83 0.32 -8.43
CA TYR A 203 -11.53 -0.26 -8.09
C TYR A 203 -10.42 0.78 -8.15
N PHE A 204 -10.40 1.62 -9.17
CA PHE A 204 -9.38 2.65 -9.36
C PHE A 204 -9.42 3.71 -8.27
N MET A 205 -10.62 4.07 -7.82
CA MET A 205 -10.81 4.96 -6.68
C MET A 205 -10.24 4.34 -5.39
N ILE A 206 -10.54 3.06 -5.13
CA ILE A 206 -10.07 2.33 -3.94
C ILE A 206 -8.55 2.14 -3.98
N SER A 207 -8.00 1.67 -5.10
CA SER A 207 -6.56 1.32 -5.22
C SER A 207 -5.64 2.54 -5.14
N ARG A 208 -6.08 3.70 -5.64
CA ARG A 208 -5.31 4.94 -5.56
C ARG A 208 -5.34 5.60 -4.19
N SER A 209 -6.46 5.49 -3.47
CA SER A 209 -6.56 6.08 -2.12
C SER A 209 -5.91 5.21 -1.05
N LEU A 210 -5.94 3.88 -1.19
CA LEU A 210 -5.49 2.95 -0.16
C LEU A 210 -4.17 2.23 -0.49
N GLY A 211 -3.77 2.23 -1.76
CA GLY A 211 -2.60 1.54 -2.29
C GLY A 211 -2.95 0.20 -2.96
N PRO A 212 -2.04 -0.32 -3.81
CA PRO A 212 -2.27 -1.56 -4.58
C PRO A 212 -2.37 -2.81 -3.70
N GLU A 213 -1.65 -2.85 -2.56
CA GLU A 213 -1.62 -3.97 -1.61
C GLU A 213 -3.01 -4.30 -1.06
N ILE A 214 -3.82 -3.27 -0.83
CA ILE A 214 -5.16 -3.39 -0.25
C ILE A 214 -6.23 -3.31 -1.35
N GLY A 215 -6.05 -2.46 -2.36
CA GLY A 215 -7.02 -2.26 -3.42
C GLY A 215 -7.20 -3.48 -4.32
N ALA A 216 -6.14 -4.25 -4.60
CA ALA A 216 -6.19 -5.39 -5.51
C ALA A 216 -7.02 -6.57 -4.96
N PRO A 217 -6.85 -7.03 -3.71
CA PRO A 217 -7.70 -8.06 -3.12
C PRO A 217 -9.17 -7.62 -3.04
N ILE A 218 -9.43 -6.36 -2.69
CA ILE A 218 -10.80 -5.79 -2.67
C ILE A 218 -11.41 -5.84 -4.06
N GLY A 219 -10.68 -5.39 -5.09
CA GLY A 219 -11.16 -5.40 -6.48
C GLY A 219 -11.47 -6.80 -7.01
N MET A 220 -10.64 -7.79 -6.67
CA MET A 220 -10.86 -9.18 -7.08
C MET A 220 -12.10 -9.78 -6.41
N LEU A 221 -12.20 -9.67 -5.07
CA LEU A 221 -13.37 -10.17 -4.32
C LEU A 221 -14.66 -9.51 -4.76
N PHE A 222 -14.63 -8.19 -4.96
CA PHE A 222 -15.80 -7.41 -5.35
C PHE A 222 -16.25 -7.72 -6.79
N SER A 223 -15.33 -7.97 -7.72
CA SER A 223 -15.67 -8.44 -9.08
C SER A 223 -16.35 -9.80 -9.05
N PHE A 224 -15.83 -10.75 -8.25
CA PHE A 224 -16.44 -12.07 -8.08
C PHE A 224 -17.81 -12.01 -7.40
N ALA A 225 -17.96 -11.16 -6.37
CA ALA A 225 -19.24 -10.92 -5.70
C ALA A 225 -20.31 -10.37 -6.67
N ASN A 226 -19.94 -9.42 -7.54
CA ASN A 226 -20.85 -8.89 -8.55
C ASN A 226 -21.24 -9.96 -9.59
N ALA A 227 -20.33 -10.85 -10.00
CA ALA A 227 -20.68 -11.96 -10.90
C ALA A 227 -21.71 -12.91 -10.26
N LEU A 228 -21.57 -13.20 -8.96
CA LEU A 228 -22.53 -14.01 -8.21
C LEU A 228 -23.87 -13.28 -8.01
N ALA A 229 -23.86 -11.97 -7.79
CA ALA A 229 -25.08 -11.16 -7.71
C ALA A 229 -25.84 -11.11 -9.05
N CYS A 230 -25.12 -11.16 -10.18
CA CYS A 230 -25.76 -11.34 -11.50
C CYS A 230 -26.52 -12.67 -11.55
N ALA A 231 -25.87 -13.78 -11.18
CA ALA A 231 -26.51 -15.09 -11.14
C ALA A 231 -27.73 -15.12 -10.20
N LEU A 232 -27.62 -14.54 -9.01
CA LEU A 232 -28.71 -14.44 -8.03
C LEU A 232 -29.96 -13.78 -8.63
N ASN A 233 -29.80 -12.62 -9.24
CA ASN A 233 -30.93 -11.88 -9.81
C ASN A 233 -31.50 -12.57 -11.05
N THR A 234 -30.67 -13.24 -11.86
CA THR A 234 -31.14 -14.05 -12.98
C THR A 234 -31.94 -15.28 -12.51
N VAL A 235 -31.46 -16.02 -11.51
CA VAL A 235 -32.21 -17.16 -10.94
C VAL A 235 -33.55 -16.70 -10.38
N GLY A 236 -33.58 -15.55 -9.69
CA GLY A 236 -34.82 -15.00 -9.17
C GLY A 236 -35.81 -14.60 -10.27
N PHE A 237 -35.35 -14.06 -11.40
CA PHE A 237 -36.19 -13.86 -12.59
C PHE A 237 -36.76 -15.18 -13.11
N SER A 238 -35.91 -16.20 -13.22
CA SER A 238 -36.29 -17.52 -13.73
C SER A 238 -37.30 -18.25 -12.84
N GLU A 239 -37.22 -18.09 -11.51
CA GLU A 239 -38.25 -18.59 -10.58
C GLU A 239 -39.63 -18.00 -10.91
N VAL A 240 -39.71 -16.70 -11.18
CA VAL A 240 -40.99 -16.03 -11.52
C VAL A 240 -41.51 -16.45 -12.89
N VAL A 241 -40.62 -16.59 -13.87
CA VAL A 241 -41.02 -17.07 -15.21
C VAL A 241 -41.54 -18.50 -15.13
N ARG A 242 -40.84 -19.42 -14.45
CA ARG A 242 -41.32 -20.79 -14.19
C ARG A 242 -42.69 -20.77 -13.52
N ASP A 243 -42.85 -19.93 -12.51
CA ASP A 243 -44.10 -19.78 -11.77
C ASP A 243 -45.27 -19.26 -12.62
N LEU A 244 -44.98 -18.43 -13.62
CA LEU A 244 -45.97 -17.96 -14.59
C LEU A 244 -46.29 -19.06 -15.62
N MET A 245 -45.28 -19.79 -16.10
CA MET A 245 -45.49 -20.92 -17.02
C MET A 245 -46.39 -21.99 -16.39
N ARG A 246 -46.19 -22.30 -15.11
CA ARG A 246 -47.06 -23.20 -14.33
C ARG A 246 -48.50 -22.71 -14.22
N GLU A 247 -48.69 -21.40 -14.09
CA GLU A 247 -50.04 -20.80 -14.03
C GLU A 247 -50.81 -20.94 -15.36
N PHE A 248 -50.08 -21.04 -16.48
CA PHE A 248 -50.62 -21.32 -17.82
C PHE A 248 -50.54 -22.81 -18.22
N ASP A 249 -50.24 -23.71 -17.29
CA ASP A 249 -50.13 -25.16 -17.49
C ASP A 249 -49.08 -25.58 -18.54
N VAL A 250 -47.98 -24.80 -18.64
CA VAL A 250 -46.83 -25.08 -19.50
C VAL A 250 -45.65 -25.51 -18.64
N VAL A 251 -45.16 -26.74 -18.85
CA VAL A 251 -43.95 -27.28 -18.20
C VAL A 251 -42.97 -27.71 -19.28
N ILE A 252 -41.69 -27.31 -19.17
CA ILE A 252 -40.68 -27.65 -20.18
C ILE A 252 -40.06 -29.01 -19.87
N VAL A 253 -39.50 -29.18 -18.67
CA VAL A 253 -38.88 -30.43 -18.19
C VAL A 253 -39.27 -30.73 -16.74
N ASP A 254 -38.76 -29.95 -15.78
CA ASP A 254 -38.92 -30.11 -14.33
C ASP A 254 -38.73 -28.77 -13.63
N ASP A 255 -39.28 -28.58 -12.43
CA ASP A 255 -39.24 -27.31 -11.70
C ASP A 255 -37.85 -26.67 -11.53
N LEU A 256 -36.87 -27.50 -11.20
CA LEU A 256 -35.50 -27.06 -10.98
C LEU A 256 -34.77 -26.84 -12.32
N ASN A 257 -35.01 -27.72 -13.29
CA ASN A 257 -34.37 -27.66 -14.59
C ASN A 257 -34.93 -26.52 -15.45
N ASP A 258 -36.20 -26.19 -15.31
CA ASP A 258 -36.85 -25.06 -15.97
C ASP A 258 -36.25 -23.73 -15.51
N VAL A 259 -35.98 -23.58 -14.19
CA VAL A 259 -35.26 -22.41 -13.65
C VAL A 259 -33.85 -22.31 -14.26
N ARG A 260 -33.14 -23.44 -14.39
CA ARG A 260 -31.79 -23.47 -15.00
C ARG A 260 -31.82 -23.08 -16.47
N ILE A 261 -32.72 -23.66 -17.26
CA ILE A 261 -32.84 -23.41 -18.71
C ILE A 261 -33.20 -21.95 -18.96
N VAL A 262 -34.25 -21.44 -18.31
CA VAL A 262 -34.67 -20.04 -18.42
C VAL A 262 -33.57 -19.10 -17.96
N GLY A 263 -32.85 -19.46 -16.89
CA GLY A 263 -31.74 -18.67 -16.37
C GLY A 263 -30.59 -18.53 -17.37
N VAL A 264 -30.17 -19.64 -17.98
CA VAL A 264 -29.10 -19.64 -18.99
C VAL A 264 -29.52 -18.84 -20.24
N ILE A 265 -30.75 -18.98 -20.71
CA ILE A 265 -31.28 -18.19 -21.84
C ILE A 265 -31.25 -16.70 -21.49
N THR A 266 -31.73 -16.34 -20.30
CA THR A 266 -31.83 -14.95 -19.85
C THR A 266 -30.45 -14.30 -19.73
N VAL A 267 -29.48 -14.94 -19.06
CA VAL A 267 -28.13 -14.37 -18.91
C VAL A 267 -27.41 -14.27 -20.26
N THR A 268 -27.70 -15.17 -21.21
CA THR A 268 -27.18 -15.08 -22.58
C THR A 268 -27.73 -13.87 -23.31
N ILE A 269 -29.03 -13.59 -23.20
CA ILE A 269 -29.64 -12.37 -23.76
C ILE A 269 -29.06 -11.12 -23.12
N LEU A 270 -28.92 -11.10 -21.78
CA LEU A 270 -28.31 -9.98 -21.07
C LEU A 270 -26.86 -9.74 -21.49
N LEU A 271 -26.09 -10.81 -21.74
CA LEU A 271 -24.74 -10.70 -22.29
C LEU A 271 -24.77 -10.03 -23.67
N LEU A 272 -25.64 -10.46 -24.58
CA LEU A 272 -25.77 -9.83 -25.90
C LEU A 272 -26.13 -8.35 -25.82
N ILE A 273 -27.00 -7.97 -24.88
CA ILE A 273 -27.35 -6.56 -24.62
C ILE A 273 -26.13 -5.79 -24.11
N SER A 274 -25.37 -6.35 -23.17
CA SER A 274 -24.17 -5.69 -22.63
C SER A 274 -23.08 -5.49 -23.70
N LEU A 275 -22.97 -6.40 -24.67
CA LEU A 275 -22.03 -6.31 -25.79
C LEU A 275 -22.41 -5.25 -26.84
N ALA A 276 -23.71 -4.89 -26.93
CA ALA A 276 -24.20 -3.88 -27.87
C ALA A 276 -23.86 -2.42 -27.46
N GLY A 277 -23.42 -2.20 -26.21
CA GLY A 277 -22.83 -0.93 -25.75
C GLY A 277 -23.52 -0.23 -24.57
N MET A 278 -22.77 0.62 -23.86
CA MET A 278 -23.17 1.31 -22.62
C MET A 278 -24.31 2.32 -22.77
N GLU A 279 -24.49 2.92 -23.95
CA GLU A 279 -25.56 3.90 -24.16
C GLU A 279 -26.95 3.27 -24.02
N TRP A 280 -27.12 2.05 -24.53
CA TRP A 280 -28.37 1.30 -24.43
C TRP A 280 -28.65 0.81 -23.00
N GLU A 281 -27.60 0.45 -22.25
CA GLU A 281 -27.70 0.10 -20.82
C GLU A 281 -28.30 1.26 -20.01
N SER A 282 -27.74 2.46 -20.16
CA SER A 282 -28.18 3.64 -19.40
C SER A 282 -29.63 4.04 -19.68
N LYS A 283 -30.09 3.95 -20.93
CA LYS A 283 -31.47 4.24 -21.33
C LYS A 283 -32.44 3.19 -20.80
N THR A 284 -32.05 1.92 -20.87
CA THR A 284 -32.85 0.78 -20.39
C THR A 284 -33.03 0.83 -18.86
N GLN A 285 -32.01 1.27 -18.11
CA GLN A 285 -32.12 1.46 -16.65
C GLN A 285 -33.19 2.47 -16.26
N ILE A 286 -33.31 3.59 -16.98
CA ILE A 286 -34.34 4.60 -16.73
C ILE A 286 -35.74 4.01 -16.95
N LEU A 287 -35.91 3.23 -18.02
CA LEU A 287 -37.17 2.54 -18.31
C LEU A 287 -37.55 1.57 -17.17
N PHE A 288 -36.62 0.72 -16.74
CA PHE A 288 -36.87 -0.22 -15.64
C PHE A 288 -37.18 0.50 -14.32
N PHE A 289 -36.55 1.64 -14.06
CA PHE A 289 -36.84 2.44 -12.87
C PHE A 289 -38.28 2.96 -12.85
N ILE A 290 -38.78 3.45 -14.00
CA ILE A 290 -40.17 3.92 -14.12
C ILE A 290 -41.15 2.77 -13.89
N VAL A 291 -40.93 1.61 -14.53
CA VAL A 291 -41.78 0.42 -14.36
C VAL A 291 -41.81 -0.02 -12.90
N LEU A 292 -40.66 0.02 -12.22
CA LEU A 292 -40.55 -0.33 -10.81
C LEU A 292 -41.31 0.63 -9.89
N LEU A 293 -41.21 1.95 -10.12
CA LEU A 293 -41.97 2.94 -9.34
C LEU A 293 -43.48 2.79 -9.52
N VAL A 294 -43.94 2.55 -10.76
CA VAL A 294 -45.36 2.29 -11.04
C VAL A 294 -45.83 1.01 -10.34
N SER A 295 -44.98 -0.01 -10.29
CA SER A 295 -45.27 -1.27 -9.58
C SER A 295 -45.39 -1.05 -8.06
N PHE A 296 -44.50 -0.24 -7.46
CA PHE A 296 -44.62 0.14 -6.05
C PHE A 296 -45.90 0.91 -5.74
N ALA A 297 -46.26 1.88 -6.58
CA ALA A 297 -47.51 2.62 -6.42
C ALA A 297 -48.72 1.68 -6.46
N ASN A 298 -48.75 0.74 -7.41
CA ASN A 298 -49.81 -0.28 -7.54
C ASN A 298 -49.88 -1.22 -6.33
N TYR A 299 -48.74 -1.58 -5.73
CA TYR A 299 -48.72 -2.35 -4.49
C TYR A 299 -49.44 -1.59 -3.36
N PHE A 300 -49.04 -0.36 -3.07
CA PHE A 300 -49.63 0.42 -1.97
C PHE A 300 -51.11 0.71 -2.20
N VAL A 301 -51.50 1.08 -3.43
CA VAL A 301 -52.92 1.25 -3.77
C VAL A 301 -53.70 -0.05 -3.56
N GLY A 302 -53.13 -1.20 -3.93
CA GLY A 302 -53.71 -2.52 -3.71
C GLY A 302 -54.01 -2.83 -2.25
N THR A 303 -53.13 -2.42 -1.32
CA THR A 303 -53.33 -2.65 0.12
C THR A 303 -54.51 -1.87 0.70
N ILE A 304 -54.92 -0.77 0.07
CA ILE A 304 -56.02 0.10 0.54
C ILE A 304 -57.38 -0.37 -0.02
N ILE A 305 -57.39 -1.05 -1.17
CA ILE A 305 -58.61 -1.56 -1.80
C ILE A 305 -59.20 -2.71 -0.95
N PRO A 306 -60.51 -2.69 -0.65
CA PRO A 306 -61.13 -3.76 0.13
C PRO A 306 -61.01 -5.13 -0.58
N PRO A 307 -60.64 -6.19 0.15
CA PRO A 307 -60.37 -7.50 -0.47
C PRO A 307 -61.66 -8.18 -0.95
N THR A 308 -61.60 -8.78 -2.14
CA THR A 308 -62.67 -9.63 -2.67
C THR A 308 -62.69 -10.98 -1.95
N LYS A 309 -63.80 -11.73 -2.04
CA LYS A 309 -63.90 -13.08 -1.44
C LYS A 309 -62.77 -14.02 -1.87
N VAL A 310 -62.30 -13.92 -3.10
CA VAL A 310 -61.16 -14.72 -3.59
C VAL A 310 -59.85 -14.33 -2.88
N LYS A 311 -59.61 -13.03 -2.67
CA LYS A 311 -58.44 -12.54 -1.92
C LYS A 311 -58.52 -12.90 -0.43
N GLN A 312 -59.71 -12.91 0.14
CA GLN A 312 -59.95 -13.40 1.51
C GLN A 312 -59.61 -14.89 1.65
N ALA A 313 -59.91 -15.71 0.64
CA ALA A 313 -59.59 -17.15 0.64
C ALA A 313 -58.09 -17.39 0.64
N GLN A 314 -57.34 -16.49 0.01
CA GLN A 314 -55.87 -16.45 -0.01
C GLN A 314 -55.25 -15.86 1.26
N GLY A 315 -56.08 -15.46 2.24
CA GLY A 315 -55.64 -14.95 3.55
C GLY A 315 -55.49 -13.43 3.63
N ILE A 316 -56.02 -12.67 2.67
CA ILE A 316 -55.94 -11.20 2.64
C ILE A 316 -57.23 -10.59 3.19
N PHE A 317 -57.13 -9.96 4.36
CA PHE A 317 -58.29 -9.34 5.04
C PHE A 317 -58.20 -7.80 5.10
N GLY A 318 -57.14 -7.21 4.55
CA GLY A 318 -56.89 -5.76 4.62
C GLY A 318 -56.31 -5.35 5.97
N TYR A 319 -56.10 -4.05 6.17
CA TYR A 319 -55.47 -3.53 7.39
C TYR A 319 -56.28 -3.87 8.65
N ASN A 320 -55.72 -4.73 9.50
CA ASN A 320 -56.36 -5.14 10.75
C ASN A 320 -55.34 -5.18 11.92
N SER A 321 -55.75 -4.68 13.09
CA SER A 321 -54.93 -4.67 14.30
C SER A 321 -54.66 -6.06 14.86
N GLU A 322 -55.60 -7.00 14.77
CA GLU A 322 -55.40 -8.36 15.30
C GLU A 322 -54.38 -9.13 14.47
N ILE A 323 -54.46 -9.01 13.13
CA ILE A 323 -53.49 -9.62 12.20
C ILE A 323 -52.10 -9.03 12.45
N PHE A 324 -52.01 -7.70 12.56
CA PHE A 324 -50.76 -7.03 12.89
C PHE A 324 -50.14 -7.56 14.18
N ILE A 325 -50.93 -7.67 15.26
CA ILE A 325 -50.44 -8.16 16.56
C ILE A 325 -49.99 -9.62 16.47
N SER A 326 -50.73 -10.47 15.77
CA SER A 326 -50.38 -11.89 15.60
C SER A 326 -49.08 -12.12 14.83
N ASN A 327 -48.75 -11.19 13.92
CA ASN A 327 -47.54 -11.23 13.08
C ASN A 327 -46.34 -10.49 13.71
N LEU A 328 -46.47 -9.92 14.92
CA LEU A 328 -45.35 -9.24 15.60
C LEU A 328 -44.26 -10.23 16.02
N THR A 329 -44.64 -11.40 16.53
CA THR A 329 -43.72 -12.41 17.08
C THR A 329 -43.23 -13.37 16.02
N PRO A 330 -42.00 -13.92 16.14
CA PRO A 330 -41.48 -14.92 15.19
C PRO A 330 -42.26 -16.25 15.25
N ASP A 331 -42.34 -16.93 14.11
CA ASP A 331 -42.84 -18.29 13.94
C ASP A 331 -41.90 -19.04 12.97
N TRP A 332 -40.90 -19.71 13.53
CA TRP A 332 -39.86 -20.40 12.74
C TRP A 332 -40.34 -21.75 12.24
N ARG A 333 -40.38 -21.93 10.92
CA ARG A 333 -40.81 -23.18 10.26
C ARG A 333 -39.69 -23.79 9.43
N GLY A 334 -39.65 -25.12 9.43
CA GLY A 334 -38.71 -25.92 8.65
C GLY A 334 -37.27 -25.92 9.19
N PRO A 335 -36.38 -26.73 8.57
CA PRO A 335 -34.99 -26.87 9.00
C PRO A 335 -34.14 -25.60 8.78
N ASP A 336 -34.56 -24.70 7.88
CA ASP A 336 -33.91 -23.42 7.59
C ASP A 336 -34.41 -22.24 8.45
N GLY A 337 -35.37 -22.47 9.37
CA GLY A 337 -36.03 -21.45 10.18
C GLY A 337 -35.16 -20.89 11.30
N SER A 338 -34.20 -20.02 10.99
CA SER A 338 -33.39 -19.31 11.99
C SER A 338 -33.16 -17.85 11.64
N PHE A 339 -32.94 -17.02 12.67
CA PHE A 339 -32.69 -15.59 12.53
C PHE A 339 -31.53 -15.28 11.58
N PHE A 340 -30.37 -15.89 11.77
CA PHE A 340 -29.18 -15.62 10.95
C PHE A 340 -29.31 -16.17 9.54
N ARG A 341 -30.06 -17.26 9.33
CA ARG A 341 -30.35 -17.78 7.97
C ARG A 341 -31.22 -16.80 7.20
N MET A 342 -32.31 -16.30 7.80
CA MET A 342 -33.17 -15.27 7.17
C MET A 342 -32.41 -13.97 6.93
N PHE A 343 -31.53 -13.57 7.86
CA PHE A 343 -30.67 -12.42 7.65
C PHE A 343 -29.70 -12.65 6.47
N SER A 344 -29.07 -13.83 6.36
CA SER A 344 -28.17 -14.13 5.24
C SER A 344 -28.88 -14.13 3.87
N ILE A 345 -30.17 -14.49 3.83
CA ILE A 345 -31.00 -14.45 2.63
C ILE A 345 -31.43 -13.01 2.31
N PHE A 346 -31.65 -12.18 3.33
CA PHE A 346 -32.03 -10.77 3.15
C PHE A 346 -30.86 -9.89 2.70
N PHE A 347 -29.66 -10.10 3.24
CA PHE A 347 -28.53 -9.18 3.08
C PHE A 347 -28.16 -8.80 1.62
N PRO A 348 -28.27 -9.66 0.59
CA PRO A 348 -28.01 -9.25 -0.79
C PRO A 348 -28.96 -8.16 -1.30
N ALA A 349 -30.12 -7.97 -0.66
CA ALA A 349 -31.02 -6.86 -0.95
C ALA A 349 -30.41 -5.49 -0.57
N ALA A 350 -29.34 -5.45 0.25
CA ALA A 350 -28.72 -4.22 0.70
C ALA A 350 -27.38 -3.90 0.00
N THR A 351 -26.81 -4.80 -0.82
CA THR A 351 -25.42 -4.71 -1.29
C THR A 351 -25.19 -3.78 -2.51
N GLY A 352 -26.25 -3.32 -3.19
CA GLY A 352 -26.16 -2.50 -4.41
C GLY A 352 -25.56 -1.08 -4.27
N ILE A 353 -24.95 -0.75 -3.12
CA ILE A 353 -24.52 0.62 -2.78
C ILE A 353 -23.31 1.15 -3.58
N LEU A 354 -22.49 0.28 -4.16
CA LEU A 354 -21.30 0.66 -4.95
C LEU A 354 -21.60 0.85 -6.44
N SER A 355 -22.83 0.56 -6.89
CA SER A 355 -23.16 0.58 -8.31
C SER A 355 -23.09 1.97 -8.95
N GLY A 356 -23.43 3.02 -8.19
CA GLY A 356 -23.25 4.41 -8.63
C GLY A 356 -21.79 4.87 -8.64
N VAL A 357 -20.91 4.20 -7.88
CA VAL A 357 -19.46 4.50 -7.82
C VAL A 357 -18.73 3.96 -9.05
N ASN A 358 -19.25 2.89 -9.66
CA ASN A 358 -18.65 2.25 -10.82
C ASN A 358 -18.53 3.18 -12.04
N ILE A 359 -19.42 4.16 -12.15
CA ILE A 359 -19.42 5.15 -13.22
C ILE A 359 -18.87 6.52 -12.78
N CYS A 360 -18.01 6.55 -11.76
CA CYS A 360 -17.46 7.81 -11.23
C CYS A 360 -16.74 8.67 -12.28
N GLY A 361 -16.25 8.07 -13.38
CA GLY A 361 -15.65 8.77 -14.52
C GLY A 361 -16.63 9.56 -15.38
N ASP A 362 -17.91 9.20 -15.36
CA ASP A 362 -18.98 9.81 -16.17
C ASP A 362 -19.79 10.85 -15.38
N LEU A 363 -19.46 11.06 -14.10
CA LEU A 363 -20.13 12.04 -13.23
C LEU A 363 -19.55 13.45 -13.46
N LYS A 364 -20.41 14.47 -13.33
CA LYS A 364 -19.98 15.88 -13.39
C LYS A 364 -19.01 16.21 -12.26
N ASP A 365 -19.39 15.88 -11.01
CA ASP A 365 -18.64 16.13 -9.79
C ASP A 365 -18.71 14.90 -8.84
N PRO A 366 -17.78 13.93 -8.96
CA PRO A 366 -17.85 12.66 -8.23
C PRO A 366 -17.77 12.82 -6.70
N ALA A 367 -16.92 13.73 -6.19
CA ALA A 367 -16.72 13.93 -4.76
C ALA A 367 -18.00 14.38 -4.01
N ILE A 368 -18.90 15.09 -4.69
CA ILE A 368 -20.19 15.54 -4.13
C ILE A 368 -21.32 14.58 -4.50
N ALA A 369 -21.29 14.04 -5.73
CA ALA A 369 -22.35 13.19 -6.25
C ALA A 369 -22.42 11.82 -5.55
N ILE A 370 -21.27 11.21 -5.26
CA ILE A 370 -21.21 9.88 -4.65
C ILE A 370 -21.79 9.89 -3.23
N PRO A 371 -21.35 10.76 -2.29
CA PRO A 371 -21.90 10.75 -0.93
C PRO A 371 -23.40 11.02 -0.89
N LYS A 372 -23.87 12.02 -1.65
CA LYS A 372 -25.30 12.39 -1.68
C LYS A 372 -26.15 11.29 -2.32
N GLY A 373 -25.69 10.74 -3.45
CA GLY A 373 -26.43 9.72 -4.19
C GLY A 373 -26.50 8.39 -3.45
N THR A 374 -25.38 7.90 -2.90
CA THR A 374 -25.33 6.61 -2.21
C THR A 374 -26.10 6.64 -0.89
N LEU A 375 -25.90 7.66 -0.03
CA LEU A 375 -26.63 7.74 1.24
C LEU A 375 -28.13 8.00 1.03
N GLY A 376 -28.47 8.83 0.04
CA GLY A 376 -29.88 9.05 -0.35
C GLY A 376 -30.56 7.78 -0.85
N ALA A 377 -29.85 6.96 -1.64
CA ALA A 377 -30.36 5.67 -2.11
C ALA A 377 -30.59 4.68 -0.97
N ILE A 378 -29.63 4.56 -0.03
CA ILE A 378 -29.79 3.70 1.17
C ILE A 378 -31.00 4.13 1.99
N PHE A 379 -31.20 5.44 2.19
CA PHE A 379 -32.32 5.96 2.97
C PHE A 379 -33.68 5.59 2.34
N TRP A 380 -33.89 5.91 1.06
CA TRP A 380 -35.17 5.65 0.38
C TRP A 380 -35.49 4.16 0.22
N THR A 381 -34.46 3.34 -0.03
CA THR A 381 -34.64 1.89 -0.13
C THR A 381 -34.96 1.27 1.23
N THR A 382 -34.30 1.71 2.31
CA THR A 382 -34.64 1.29 3.68
C THR A 382 -36.09 1.59 4.03
N LEU A 383 -36.54 2.81 3.72
CA LEU A 383 -37.93 3.21 3.96
C LEU A 383 -38.90 2.30 3.20
N SER A 384 -38.58 1.95 1.95
CA SER A 384 -39.41 1.03 1.15
C SER A 384 -39.45 -0.39 1.74
N TYR A 385 -38.32 -0.94 2.22
CA TYR A 385 -38.30 -2.28 2.84
C TYR A 385 -39.13 -2.33 4.12
N LEU A 386 -39.01 -1.33 4.99
CA LEU A 386 -39.78 -1.23 6.22
C LEU A 386 -41.28 -1.08 5.92
N ALA A 387 -41.63 -0.19 4.99
CA ALA A 387 -43.01 0.02 4.58
C ALA A 387 -43.63 -1.28 4.06
N VAL A 388 -43.01 -1.96 3.10
CA VAL A 388 -43.54 -3.20 2.51
C VAL A 388 -43.67 -4.32 3.54
N SER A 389 -42.69 -4.49 4.43
CA SER A 389 -42.74 -5.52 5.49
C SER A 389 -43.91 -5.27 6.46
N ILE A 390 -44.08 -4.03 6.94
CA ILE A 390 -45.15 -3.65 7.86
C ILE A 390 -46.52 -3.78 7.19
N THR A 391 -46.69 -3.26 5.97
CA THR A 391 -47.97 -3.27 5.27
C THR A 391 -48.39 -4.67 4.81
N ALA A 392 -47.45 -5.53 4.41
CA ALA A 392 -47.77 -6.91 4.04
C ALA A 392 -48.24 -7.70 5.27
N ALA A 393 -47.54 -7.57 6.40
CA ALA A 393 -47.86 -8.31 7.61
C ALA A 393 -49.08 -7.78 8.37
N SER A 394 -49.50 -6.53 8.15
CA SER A 394 -50.77 -6.01 8.70
C SER A 394 -52.01 -6.50 7.96
N CYS A 395 -51.84 -7.00 6.73
CA CYS A 395 -52.95 -7.28 5.81
C CYS A 395 -53.21 -8.77 5.55
N VAL A 396 -52.22 -9.64 5.80
CA VAL A 396 -52.25 -11.05 5.41
C VAL A 396 -51.96 -11.95 6.60
N VAL A 397 -52.77 -13.01 6.76
CA VAL A 397 -52.53 -14.07 7.75
C VAL A 397 -51.42 -15.02 7.30
N ARG A 398 -50.76 -15.71 8.25
CA ARG A 398 -49.64 -16.63 7.92
C ARG A 398 -50.04 -17.79 7.03
N ASP A 399 -51.21 -18.37 7.26
CA ASP A 399 -51.70 -19.58 6.61
C ASP A 399 -53.10 -19.36 6.02
N ALA A 400 -53.29 -19.81 4.79
CA ALA A 400 -54.58 -19.81 4.09
C ALA A 400 -54.68 -20.96 3.09
N SER A 401 -55.88 -21.53 2.91
CA SER A 401 -56.09 -22.65 2.00
C SER A 401 -56.26 -22.23 0.54
N GLY A 402 -56.81 -21.04 0.28
CA GLY A 402 -57.19 -20.57 -1.06
C GLY A 402 -58.57 -21.06 -1.54
N ASN A 403 -59.26 -21.93 -0.79
CA ASN A 403 -60.57 -22.43 -1.17
C ASN A 403 -61.67 -21.45 -0.76
N ILE A 404 -62.56 -21.09 -1.69
CA ILE A 404 -63.67 -20.15 -1.44
C ILE A 404 -64.69 -20.77 -0.48
N GLY A 405 -64.83 -22.10 -0.49
CA GLY A 405 -65.74 -22.85 0.41
C GLY A 405 -65.40 -22.69 1.89
N ASP A 406 -64.16 -22.34 2.22
CA ASP A 406 -63.69 -22.17 3.59
C ASP A 406 -64.06 -20.80 4.17
N ILE A 407 -64.61 -19.88 3.36
CA ILE A 407 -65.14 -18.59 3.79
C ILE A 407 -66.64 -18.73 4.08
N LEU A 408 -67.00 -18.79 5.36
CA LEU A 408 -68.38 -18.94 5.82
C LEU A 408 -68.88 -17.64 6.47
N THR A 409 -69.98 -17.10 5.94
CA THR A 409 -70.67 -15.89 6.44
C THR A 409 -71.61 -16.15 7.64
N GLY A 410 -71.28 -17.09 8.52
CA GLY A 410 -72.17 -17.53 9.62
C GLY A 410 -71.47 -17.79 10.95
N ASN A 411 -72.22 -17.63 12.05
CA ASN A 411 -71.73 -17.77 13.43
C ASN A 411 -71.19 -19.19 13.68
N ILE A 412 -69.93 -19.28 14.10
CA ILE A 412 -69.13 -20.49 14.19
C ILE A 412 -69.71 -21.42 15.28
N THR A 413 -70.06 -22.65 14.90
CA THR A 413 -70.49 -23.72 15.83
C THR A 413 -69.52 -24.92 15.87
N GLY A 414 -68.40 -24.85 15.13
CA GLY A 414 -67.36 -25.88 15.13
C GLY A 414 -66.01 -25.37 15.66
N ASP A 415 -65.17 -26.28 16.17
CA ASP A 415 -63.80 -26.00 16.61
C ASP A 415 -62.96 -25.52 15.43
N CYS A 416 -62.68 -24.21 15.39
CA CYS A 416 -61.88 -23.61 14.35
C CYS A 416 -60.57 -23.07 14.96
N VAL A 417 -59.45 -23.29 14.27
CA VAL A 417 -58.10 -22.99 14.74
C VAL A 417 -57.49 -21.87 13.90
N GLY A 418 -57.00 -20.84 14.57
CA GLY A 418 -56.26 -19.73 13.96
C GLY A 418 -57.08 -18.45 13.80
N LEU A 419 -56.37 -17.35 13.53
CA LEU A 419 -56.95 -15.99 13.50
C LEU A 419 -57.97 -15.79 12.36
N GLY A 420 -57.91 -16.60 11.30
CA GLY A 420 -58.85 -16.54 10.17
C GLY A 420 -60.31 -16.74 10.59
N CYS A 421 -60.54 -17.47 11.67
CA CYS A 421 -61.86 -17.71 12.26
C CYS A 421 -62.61 -16.41 12.61
N ASN A 422 -61.93 -15.47 13.25
CA ASN A 422 -62.52 -14.20 13.66
C ASN A 422 -63.02 -13.38 12.46
N PHE A 423 -62.51 -13.69 11.26
CA PHE A 423 -62.82 -13.01 10.01
C PHE A 423 -63.67 -13.85 9.05
N GLY A 424 -64.26 -14.95 9.54
CA GLY A 424 -65.17 -15.80 8.77
C GLY A 424 -64.49 -16.80 7.82
N GLY A 425 -63.19 -17.09 8.00
CA GLY A 425 -62.45 -18.09 7.23
C GLY A 425 -61.98 -19.27 8.11
N ASN A 426 -62.48 -20.48 7.85
CA ASN A 426 -62.07 -21.69 8.58
C ASN A 426 -60.91 -22.41 7.84
N PHE A 427 -59.67 -22.09 8.19
CA PHE A 427 -58.47 -22.71 7.61
C PHE A 427 -57.89 -23.86 8.45
N THR A 428 -58.69 -24.46 9.34
CA THR A 428 -58.21 -25.44 10.33
C THR A 428 -57.56 -26.67 9.70
N GLU A 429 -58.18 -27.25 8.68
CA GLU A 429 -57.71 -28.47 8.01
C GLU A 429 -56.29 -28.27 7.45
N CYS A 430 -56.09 -27.15 6.77
CA CYS A 430 -54.85 -26.69 6.15
C CYS A 430 -53.70 -26.48 7.17
N ILE A 431 -54.01 -25.87 8.32
CA ILE A 431 -53.03 -25.55 9.36
C ILE A 431 -52.56 -26.84 10.05
N VAL A 432 -53.49 -27.74 10.38
CA VAL A 432 -53.18 -29.00 11.07
C VAL A 432 -52.42 -29.96 10.16
N SER A 433 -52.80 -30.04 8.87
CA SER A 433 -52.10 -30.87 7.88
C SER A 433 -50.76 -30.28 7.42
N GLN A 434 -50.44 -29.03 7.78
CA GLN A 434 -49.31 -28.26 7.24
C GLN A 434 -49.28 -28.23 5.70
N SER A 435 -50.45 -28.35 5.05
CA SER A 435 -50.58 -28.44 3.58
C SER A 435 -51.08 -27.14 2.95
N CYS A 436 -50.86 -26.01 3.62
CA CYS A 436 -51.33 -24.71 3.15
C CYS A 436 -50.60 -24.20 1.92
N GLN A 437 -51.38 -23.84 0.89
CA GLN A 437 -50.86 -23.31 -0.37
C GLN A 437 -50.69 -21.79 -0.34
N TYR A 438 -51.56 -21.10 0.41
CA TYR A 438 -51.60 -19.65 0.49
C TYR A 438 -51.24 -19.11 1.88
N GLY A 439 -51.09 -17.79 1.97
CA GLY A 439 -50.69 -17.08 3.18
C GLY A 439 -49.26 -16.53 3.13
N LEU A 440 -48.91 -15.72 4.13
CA LEU A 440 -47.63 -15.01 4.20
C LEU A 440 -46.43 -15.97 4.37
N ALA A 441 -46.64 -17.18 4.92
CA ALA A 441 -45.59 -18.16 5.17
C ALA A 441 -45.34 -19.15 4.00
N ASN A 442 -46.37 -19.44 3.20
CA ASN A 442 -46.32 -20.54 2.24
C ASN A 442 -46.15 -20.06 0.79
N THR A 443 -46.62 -18.85 0.45
CA THR A 443 -46.50 -18.30 -0.91
C THR A 443 -45.44 -17.20 -0.98
N THR A 444 -44.56 -17.27 -1.98
CA THR A 444 -43.58 -16.21 -2.31
C THR A 444 -44.19 -15.06 -3.12
N LYS A 445 -45.43 -15.24 -3.62
CA LYS A 445 -46.17 -14.32 -4.51
C LYS A 445 -47.13 -13.37 -3.77
N THR A 446 -47.07 -13.31 -2.44
CA THR A 446 -48.01 -12.53 -1.62
C THR A 446 -48.06 -11.06 -2.03
N LEU A 447 -46.92 -10.48 -2.43
CA LEU A 447 -46.85 -9.09 -2.89
C LEU A 447 -47.68 -8.83 -4.15
N GLY A 448 -47.70 -9.78 -5.08
CA GLY A 448 -48.53 -9.73 -6.27
C GLY A 448 -50.01 -9.81 -5.92
N GLN A 449 -50.38 -10.71 -5.00
CA GLN A 449 -51.79 -10.93 -4.60
C GLN A 449 -52.38 -9.72 -3.85
N LEU A 450 -51.56 -9.05 -3.03
CA LEU A 450 -51.91 -7.81 -2.33
C LEU A 450 -52.14 -6.62 -3.26
N SER A 451 -51.49 -6.60 -4.43
CA SER A 451 -51.55 -5.45 -5.33
C SER A 451 -52.92 -5.27 -6.00
N GLY A 452 -53.17 -4.07 -6.52
CA GLY A 452 -54.40 -3.76 -7.25
C GLY A 452 -54.50 -4.62 -8.52
N TRP A 453 -53.46 -4.57 -9.35
CA TRP A 453 -53.32 -5.40 -10.54
C TRP A 453 -52.09 -6.32 -10.45
N TYR A 454 -52.34 -7.64 -10.39
CA TYR A 454 -51.33 -8.68 -10.18
C TYR A 454 -50.19 -8.64 -11.20
N TYR A 455 -50.50 -8.61 -12.49
CA TYR A 455 -49.50 -8.67 -13.57
C TYR A 455 -48.54 -7.47 -13.60
N LEU A 456 -48.96 -6.32 -13.05
CA LEU A 456 -48.11 -5.15 -12.96
C LEU A 456 -46.98 -5.34 -11.96
N ILE A 457 -47.22 -6.04 -10.85
CA ILE A 457 -46.13 -6.42 -9.93
C ILE A 457 -45.17 -7.37 -10.60
N THR A 458 -45.67 -8.35 -11.36
CA THR A 458 -44.81 -9.27 -12.13
C THR A 458 -43.89 -8.50 -13.09
N ALA A 459 -44.41 -7.49 -13.79
CA ALA A 459 -43.59 -6.60 -14.63
C ALA A 459 -42.55 -5.82 -13.80
N GLY A 460 -42.91 -5.38 -12.59
CA GLY A 460 -42.00 -4.78 -11.62
C GLY A 460 -40.88 -5.73 -11.17
N VAL A 461 -41.20 -7.00 -10.90
CA VAL A 461 -40.20 -8.01 -10.53
C VAL A 461 -39.23 -8.22 -11.68
N PHE A 462 -39.72 -8.32 -12.92
CA PHE A 462 -38.87 -8.42 -14.11
C PHE A 462 -37.97 -7.20 -14.27
N ALA A 463 -38.50 -5.99 -14.08
CA ALA A 463 -37.72 -4.77 -14.14
C ALA A 463 -36.62 -4.74 -13.06
N ALA A 464 -36.93 -5.12 -11.82
CA ALA A 464 -35.97 -5.19 -10.71
C ALA A 464 -34.86 -6.23 -10.96
N SER A 465 -35.23 -7.45 -11.33
CA SER A 465 -34.29 -8.56 -11.51
C SER A 465 -33.39 -8.36 -12.74
N LEU A 466 -33.96 -7.96 -13.88
CA LEU A 466 -33.19 -7.77 -15.12
C LEU A 466 -32.29 -6.53 -15.04
N SER A 467 -32.76 -5.43 -14.42
CA SER A 467 -31.93 -4.24 -14.24
C SER A 467 -30.72 -4.49 -13.33
N SER A 468 -30.93 -5.15 -12.18
CA SER A 468 -29.87 -5.54 -11.26
C SER A 468 -28.89 -6.51 -11.92
N ALA A 469 -29.38 -7.56 -12.59
CA ALA A 469 -28.54 -8.52 -13.28
C ALA A 469 -27.68 -7.85 -14.37
N LEU A 470 -28.28 -6.99 -15.21
CA LEU A 470 -27.56 -6.22 -16.22
C LEU A 470 -26.51 -5.28 -15.59
N GLY A 471 -26.87 -4.59 -14.50
CA GLY A 471 -25.96 -3.70 -13.79
C GLY A 471 -24.74 -4.42 -13.22
N PHE A 472 -24.93 -5.60 -12.63
CA PHE A 472 -23.82 -6.42 -12.12
C PHE A 472 -23.00 -7.08 -13.23
N LEU A 473 -23.63 -7.50 -14.33
CA LEU A 473 -22.96 -8.08 -15.50
C LEU A 473 -22.01 -7.10 -16.19
N VAL A 474 -22.35 -5.80 -16.20
CA VAL A 474 -21.48 -4.72 -16.69
C VAL A 474 -20.42 -4.32 -15.67
N SER A 475 -20.78 -4.30 -14.38
CA SER A 475 -19.87 -3.89 -13.32
C SER A 475 -18.69 -4.84 -13.12
N ALA A 476 -18.94 -6.15 -13.00
CA ALA A 476 -17.90 -7.13 -12.65
C ALA A 476 -16.71 -7.15 -13.64
N PRO A 477 -16.94 -7.19 -14.97
CA PRO A 477 -15.86 -7.17 -15.97
C PRO A 477 -15.06 -5.88 -15.99
N LYS A 478 -15.70 -4.72 -15.80
CA LYS A 478 -15.01 -3.41 -15.81
C LYS A 478 -14.07 -3.28 -14.62
N ILE A 479 -14.50 -3.70 -13.44
CA ILE A 479 -13.64 -3.79 -12.24
C ILE A 479 -12.46 -4.72 -12.50
N PHE A 480 -12.73 -5.90 -13.08
CA PHE A 480 -11.71 -6.90 -13.36
C PHE A 480 -10.69 -6.41 -14.41
N GLN A 481 -11.14 -5.72 -15.46
CA GLN A 481 -10.29 -5.14 -16.48
C GLN A 481 -9.33 -4.11 -15.89
N CYS A 482 -9.82 -3.19 -15.06
CA CYS A 482 -8.98 -2.18 -14.41
C CYS A 482 -7.93 -2.84 -13.50
N LEU A 483 -8.30 -3.87 -12.74
CA LEU A 483 -7.37 -4.67 -11.93
C LEU A 483 -6.28 -5.33 -12.81
N CYS A 484 -6.66 -5.91 -13.94
CA CYS A 484 -5.73 -6.58 -14.84
C CYS A 484 -4.79 -5.60 -15.57
N LYS A 485 -5.24 -4.36 -15.83
CA LYS A 485 -4.41 -3.30 -16.42
C LYS A 485 -3.25 -2.89 -15.52
N ASP A 486 -3.43 -2.97 -14.21
CA ASP A 486 -2.37 -2.66 -13.24
C ASP A 486 -1.28 -3.74 -13.16
N LYS A 487 -1.49 -4.91 -13.79
CA LYS A 487 -0.56 -6.06 -13.82
C LYS A 487 -0.03 -6.46 -12.43
N ILE A 488 -0.86 -6.29 -11.39
CA ILE A 488 -0.53 -6.66 -10.01
C ILE A 488 -0.41 -8.18 -9.88
N TYR A 489 -1.32 -8.90 -10.54
CA TYR A 489 -1.25 -10.35 -10.68
C TYR A 489 -0.78 -10.67 -12.12
N PRO A 490 0.37 -11.35 -12.31
CA PRO A 490 0.99 -11.51 -13.62
C PRO A 490 0.16 -12.36 -14.59
N TYR A 491 -0.49 -13.42 -14.10
CA TYR A 491 -1.20 -14.39 -14.96
C TYR A 491 -2.55 -13.90 -15.49
N ILE A 492 -3.19 -12.91 -14.87
CA ILE A 492 -4.51 -12.42 -15.30
C ILE A 492 -4.45 -11.28 -16.33
N GLY A 493 -3.25 -10.86 -16.77
CA GLY A 493 -3.07 -9.76 -17.71
C GLY A 493 -3.77 -9.94 -19.07
N VAL A 494 -4.13 -11.18 -19.43
CA VAL A 494 -4.88 -11.52 -20.65
C VAL A 494 -6.26 -10.84 -20.70
N PHE A 495 -6.88 -10.60 -19.54
CA PHE A 495 -8.19 -9.98 -19.39
C PHE A 495 -8.15 -8.44 -19.38
N ALA A 496 -6.96 -7.83 -19.39
CA ALA A 496 -6.79 -6.37 -19.40
C ALA A 496 -7.11 -5.73 -20.77
N LYS A 497 -7.03 -6.50 -21.86
CA LYS A 497 -7.20 -6.01 -23.23
C LYS A 497 -8.67 -5.65 -23.46
N GLY A 498 -8.96 -4.37 -23.66
CA GLY A 498 -10.26 -3.94 -24.16
C GLY A 498 -10.31 -3.88 -25.68
N TYR A 499 -11.52 -3.89 -26.20
CA TYR A 499 -11.83 -3.98 -27.62
C TYR A 499 -12.80 -2.86 -28.02
N GLY A 500 -12.73 -2.43 -29.29
CA GLY A 500 -13.59 -1.38 -29.84
C GLY A 500 -13.19 0.04 -29.41
N LYS A 501 -14.00 1.03 -29.79
CA LYS A 501 -13.73 2.46 -29.53
C LYS A 501 -13.85 2.84 -28.05
N ASN A 502 -14.61 2.08 -27.28
CA ASN A 502 -14.90 2.34 -25.85
C ASN A 502 -14.07 1.48 -24.88
N ASP A 503 -13.05 0.76 -25.38
CA ASP A 503 -12.16 -0.09 -24.58
C ASP A 503 -12.90 -1.14 -23.72
N GLU A 504 -13.92 -1.79 -24.32
CA GLU A 504 -14.80 -2.73 -23.62
C GLU A 504 -14.13 -4.11 -23.40
N PRO A 505 -14.19 -4.71 -22.19
CA PRO A 505 -13.46 -5.92 -21.85
C PRO A 505 -14.18 -7.22 -22.23
N LEU A 506 -14.24 -7.54 -23.53
CA LEU A 506 -14.92 -8.76 -24.04
C LEU A 506 -14.52 -10.05 -23.31
N ARG A 507 -13.22 -10.24 -23.04
CA ARG A 507 -12.72 -11.44 -22.35
C ARG A 507 -13.22 -11.54 -20.91
N ALA A 508 -13.32 -10.41 -20.20
CA ALA A 508 -13.81 -10.39 -18.84
C ALA A 508 -15.34 -10.56 -18.79
N TYR A 509 -16.08 -10.07 -19.79
CA TYR A 509 -17.51 -10.38 -19.94
C TYR A 509 -17.75 -11.89 -20.09
N ILE A 510 -16.96 -12.57 -20.94
CA ILE A 510 -17.06 -14.03 -21.11
C ILE A 510 -16.73 -14.76 -19.80
N LEU A 511 -15.69 -14.33 -19.07
CA LEU A 511 -15.36 -14.91 -17.77
C LEU A 511 -16.50 -14.74 -16.75
N CYS A 512 -17.05 -13.52 -16.66
CA CYS A 512 -18.20 -13.22 -15.79
C CYS A 512 -19.42 -14.07 -16.15
N PHE A 513 -19.69 -14.24 -17.45
CA PHE A 513 -20.77 -15.10 -17.95
C PHE A 513 -20.58 -16.56 -17.55
N ILE A 514 -19.37 -17.13 -17.71
CA ILE A 514 -19.08 -18.51 -17.31
C ILE A 514 -19.30 -18.69 -15.80
N ILE A 515 -18.82 -17.75 -14.99
CA ILE A 515 -19.03 -17.77 -13.53
C ILE A 515 -20.52 -17.68 -13.21
N ALA A 516 -21.25 -16.76 -13.83
CA ALA A 516 -22.68 -16.59 -13.60
C ALA A 516 -23.46 -17.85 -13.98
N VAL A 517 -23.17 -18.47 -15.13
CA VAL A 517 -23.79 -19.73 -15.56
C VAL A 517 -23.51 -20.85 -14.56
N ALA A 518 -22.28 -21.00 -14.07
CA ALA A 518 -21.95 -22.02 -13.08
C ALA A 518 -22.80 -21.91 -11.79
N PHE A 519 -23.09 -20.70 -11.33
CA PHE A 519 -23.96 -20.48 -10.17
C PHE A 519 -25.45 -20.57 -10.51
N ILE A 520 -25.88 -20.19 -11.72
CA ILE A 520 -27.27 -20.40 -12.19
C ILE A 520 -27.61 -21.89 -12.20
N LEU A 521 -26.65 -22.76 -12.56
CA LEU A 521 -26.85 -24.22 -12.56
C LEU A 521 -27.14 -24.81 -11.18
N ILE A 522 -26.85 -24.11 -10.08
CA ILE A 522 -27.28 -24.55 -8.74
C ILE A 522 -28.81 -24.61 -8.67
N GLY A 523 -29.51 -23.62 -9.25
CA GLY A 523 -30.98 -23.60 -9.37
C GLY A 523 -31.74 -23.17 -8.11
N GLU A 524 -31.05 -22.95 -6.98
CA GLU A 524 -31.65 -22.53 -5.71
C GLU A 524 -31.24 -21.12 -5.29
N LEU A 525 -32.21 -20.21 -5.22
CA LEU A 525 -31.97 -18.80 -4.88
C LEU A 525 -31.41 -18.60 -3.46
N ASN A 526 -31.91 -19.34 -2.48
CA ASN A 526 -31.56 -19.13 -1.06
C ASN A 526 -30.09 -19.49 -0.79
N THR A 527 -29.58 -20.54 -1.43
CA THR A 527 -28.19 -20.98 -1.31
C THR A 527 -27.24 -19.99 -1.96
N ILE A 528 -27.58 -19.49 -3.16
CA ILE A 528 -26.80 -18.46 -3.86
C ILE A 528 -26.79 -17.15 -3.07
N ALA A 529 -27.92 -16.76 -2.47
CA ALA A 529 -28.03 -15.54 -1.65
C ALA A 529 -27.08 -15.57 -0.45
N ALA A 530 -27.02 -16.68 0.28
CA ALA A 530 -26.13 -16.82 1.44
C ALA A 530 -24.65 -16.75 1.05
N LEU A 531 -24.24 -17.37 -0.06
CA LEU A 531 -22.87 -17.29 -0.58
C LEU A 531 -22.51 -15.86 -0.99
N ASN A 532 -23.43 -15.17 -1.65
CA ASN A 532 -23.26 -13.78 -2.07
C ASN A 532 -23.06 -12.85 -0.87
N SER A 533 -23.85 -13.05 0.19
CA SER A 533 -23.75 -12.26 1.41
C SER A 533 -22.36 -12.29 2.04
N ASN A 534 -21.70 -13.45 2.09
CA ASN A 534 -20.36 -13.56 2.66
C ASN A 534 -19.30 -12.79 1.86
N LEU A 535 -19.36 -12.83 0.53
CA LEU A 535 -18.39 -12.16 -0.33
C LEU A 535 -18.51 -10.64 -0.24
N PHE A 536 -19.74 -10.12 -0.21
CA PHE A 536 -19.97 -8.69 0.01
C PHE A 536 -19.61 -8.25 1.42
N MET A 537 -19.93 -9.04 2.45
CA MET A 537 -19.51 -8.76 3.83
C MET A 537 -17.99 -8.69 3.97
N CYS A 538 -17.26 -9.63 3.33
CA CYS A 538 -15.81 -9.62 3.30
C CYS A 538 -15.27 -8.35 2.60
N SER A 539 -15.83 -8.00 1.45
CA SER A 539 -15.45 -6.79 0.70
C SER A 539 -15.70 -5.51 1.50
N TYR A 540 -16.84 -5.40 2.19
CA TYR A 540 -17.18 -4.25 3.02
C TYR A 540 -16.32 -4.18 4.28
N SER A 541 -16.03 -5.32 4.90
CA SER A 541 -15.09 -5.39 6.02
C SER A 541 -13.73 -4.82 5.62
N LEU A 542 -13.20 -5.25 4.46
CA LEU A 542 -11.93 -4.76 3.95
C LEU A 542 -11.95 -3.26 3.66
N ILE A 543 -12.97 -2.75 2.97
CA ILE A 543 -13.10 -1.31 2.69
C ILE A 543 -13.06 -0.50 4.00
N ASN A 544 -13.84 -0.92 4.98
CA ASN A 544 -13.94 -0.26 6.28
C ASN A 544 -12.63 -0.34 7.07
N PHE A 545 -12.02 -1.53 7.16
CA PHE A 545 -10.74 -1.74 7.83
C PHE A 545 -9.61 -0.92 7.18
N SER A 546 -9.63 -0.81 5.86
CA SER A 546 -8.61 -0.07 5.11
C SER A 546 -8.70 1.43 5.34
N CYS A 547 -9.91 1.99 5.39
CA CYS A 547 -10.11 3.40 5.76
C CYS A 547 -9.65 3.67 7.20
N PHE A 548 -9.97 2.76 8.13
CA PHE A 548 -9.48 2.83 9.51
C PHE A 548 -7.95 2.78 9.56
N HIS A 549 -7.32 1.81 8.88
CA HIS A 549 -5.86 1.65 8.86
C HIS A 549 -5.17 2.90 8.29
N ALA A 550 -5.64 3.43 7.16
CA ALA A 550 -5.10 4.64 6.55
C ALA A 550 -5.23 5.88 7.47
N SER A 551 -6.34 5.97 8.20
CA SER A 551 -6.58 7.06 9.17
C SER A 551 -5.78 6.89 10.47
N PHE A 552 -5.49 5.66 10.87
CA PHE A 552 -4.74 5.35 12.08
C PHE A 552 -3.24 5.58 11.87
N THR A 553 -2.71 5.21 10.69
CA THR A 553 -1.28 5.38 10.35
C THR A 553 -0.91 6.81 9.96
N ASN A 554 -1.90 7.73 9.91
CA ASN A 554 -1.72 9.11 9.44
C ASN A 554 -1.02 9.16 8.07
N SER A 555 -1.51 8.34 7.13
CA SER A 555 -0.94 8.31 5.77
C SER A 555 -1.04 9.69 5.12
N PRO A 556 0.04 10.29 4.60
CA PRO A 556 0.01 11.64 4.03
C PRO A 556 -0.97 11.83 2.87
N GLY A 557 -1.20 10.76 2.10
CA GLY A 557 -2.14 10.71 0.98
C GLY A 557 -3.59 10.44 1.38
N TRP A 558 -3.89 10.30 2.68
CA TRP A 558 -5.23 10.09 3.21
C TRP A 558 -5.72 11.34 3.93
N ARG A 559 -6.58 12.12 3.27
CA ARG A 559 -7.17 13.37 3.75
C ARG A 559 -8.64 13.46 3.34
N PRO A 560 -9.52 12.63 3.91
CA PRO A 560 -10.94 12.67 3.58
C PRO A 560 -11.56 14.01 4.03
N GLU A 561 -12.24 14.70 3.11
CA GLU A 561 -12.96 15.96 3.42
C GLU A 561 -14.38 15.69 3.95
N PHE A 562 -14.86 14.45 3.90
CA PHE A 562 -16.21 14.10 4.29
C PHE A 562 -16.44 14.19 5.81
N HIS A 563 -17.26 15.15 6.23
CA HIS A 563 -17.45 15.49 7.65
C HIS A 563 -18.03 14.37 8.53
N TYR A 564 -18.93 13.52 8.00
CA TYR A 564 -19.56 12.44 8.77
C TYR A 564 -18.70 11.18 8.90
N TYR A 565 -17.49 11.18 8.36
CA TYR A 565 -16.56 10.07 8.48
C TYR A 565 -15.84 10.08 9.84
N SER A 566 -15.75 8.92 10.49
CA SER A 566 -14.91 8.71 11.67
C SER A 566 -14.20 7.36 11.59
N LYS A 567 -12.92 7.34 11.94
CA LYS A 567 -12.08 6.13 11.92
C LYS A 567 -12.65 5.01 12.81
N TRP A 568 -13.25 5.35 13.95
CA TRP A 568 -13.81 4.37 14.88
C TRP A 568 -15.11 3.75 14.37
N ILE A 569 -15.92 4.51 13.64
CA ILE A 569 -17.13 4.00 12.98
C ILE A 569 -16.74 3.00 11.90
N ALA A 570 -15.68 3.29 11.12
CA ALA A 570 -15.15 2.36 10.14
C ALA A 570 -14.63 1.07 10.79
N LEU A 571 -13.88 1.14 11.90
CA LEU A 571 -13.44 -0.06 12.62
C LEU A 571 -14.63 -0.89 13.13
N PHE A 572 -15.64 -0.23 13.70
CA PHE A 572 -16.86 -0.89 14.17
C PHE A 572 -17.57 -1.63 13.02
N GLY A 573 -17.73 -0.99 11.86
CA GLY A 573 -18.31 -1.62 10.68
C GLY A 573 -17.52 -2.83 10.17
N ALA A 574 -16.19 -2.77 10.20
CA ALA A 574 -15.33 -3.89 9.83
C ALA A 574 -15.53 -5.09 10.76
N VAL A 575 -15.52 -4.86 12.08
CA VAL A 575 -15.70 -5.92 13.08
C VAL A 575 -17.09 -6.53 12.98
N VAL A 576 -18.15 -5.72 12.87
CA VAL A 576 -19.51 -6.21 12.71
C VAL A 576 -19.66 -7.06 11.45
N ALA A 577 -19.08 -6.62 10.33
CA ALA A 577 -19.14 -7.38 9.07
C ALA A 577 -18.46 -8.75 9.20
N VAL A 578 -17.30 -8.85 9.86
CA VAL A 578 -16.62 -10.14 10.11
C VAL A 578 -17.45 -11.04 11.03
N VAL A 579 -18.01 -10.49 12.11
CA VAL A 579 -18.85 -11.26 13.04
C VAL A 579 -20.08 -11.81 12.32
N LEU A 580 -20.79 -10.98 11.55
CA LEU A 580 -21.96 -11.42 10.78
C LEU A 580 -21.62 -12.47 9.73
N MET A 581 -20.47 -12.36 9.10
CA MET A 581 -19.99 -13.34 8.12
C MET A 581 -19.81 -14.73 8.74
N PHE A 582 -19.25 -14.84 9.94
CA PHE A 582 -19.17 -16.13 10.67
C PHE A 582 -20.54 -16.63 11.15
N LEU A 583 -21.43 -15.71 11.54
CA LEU A 583 -22.79 -16.05 11.98
C LEU A 583 -23.69 -16.53 10.83
N PHE A 584 -23.46 -16.07 9.60
CA PHE A 584 -24.19 -16.55 8.42
C PHE A 584 -23.78 -17.97 8.07
N THR A 585 -22.50 -18.19 7.73
CA THR A 585 -21.97 -19.52 7.39
C THR A 585 -20.47 -19.58 7.66
N TRP A 586 -20.09 -20.18 8.79
CA TRP A 586 -18.72 -20.22 9.28
C TRP A 586 -17.71 -20.83 8.30
N TRP A 587 -18.06 -21.91 7.58
CA TRP A 587 -17.15 -22.60 6.67
C TRP A 587 -16.84 -21.75 5.43
N ALA A 588 -17.86 -21.08 4.87
CA ALA A 588 -17.71 -20.17 3.75
C ALA A 588 -16.95 -18.91 4.17
N ALA A 589 -17.13 -18.45 5.42
CA ALA A 589 -16.35 -17.36 5.99
C ALA A 589 -14.86 -17.70 6.10
N LEU A 590 -14.52 -18.89 6.60
CA LEU A 590 -13.12 -19.35 6.67
C LEU A 590 -12.50 -19.45 5.28
N PHE A 591 -13.22 -20.01 4.31
CA PHE A 591 -12.73 -20.13 2.93
C PHE A 591 -12.42 -18.76 2.30
N THR A 592 -13.35 -17.81 2.41
CA THR A 592 -13.18 -16.46 1.84
C THR A 592 -12.09 -15.65 2.52
N ILE A 593 -11.95 -15.74 3.85
CA ILE A 593 -10.82 -15.12 4.59
C ILE A 593 -9.49 -15.78 4.19
N SER A 594 -9.46 -17.11 4.02
CA SER A 594 -8.25 -17.81 3.57
C SER A 594 -7.81 -17.35 2.18
N VAL A 595 -8.75 -17.22 1.23
CA VAL A 595 -8.47 -16.69 -0.11
C VAL A 595 -7.94 -15.26 -0.02
N LEU A 596 -8.54 -14.41 0.81
CA LEU A 596 -8.08 -13.04 1.03
C LEU A 596 -6.64 -12.99 1.56
N ILE A 597 -6.32 -13.78 2.59
CA ILE A 597 -4.97 -13.82 3.17
C ILE A 597 -3.96 -14.26 2.12
N LEU A 598 -4.27 -15.28 1.32
CA LEU A 598 -3.40 -15.74 0.23
C LEU A 598 -3.16 -14.64 -0.81
N LEU A 599 -4.19 -13.89 -1.21
CA LEU A 599 -4.06 -12.76 -2.15
C LEU A 599 -3.18 -11.64 -1.57
N CYS A 600 -3.38 -11.26 -0.30
CA CYS A 600 -2.56 -10.26 0.38
C CYS A 600 -1.09 -10.72 0.52
N LEU A 601 -0.85 -11.98 0.92
CA LEU A 601 0.49 -12.56 1.04
C LEU A 601 1.21 -12.60 -0.32
N TYR A 602 0.48 -12.96 -1.38
CA TYR A 602 1.02 -12.97 -2.74
C TYR A 602 1.52 -11.59 -3.17
N ILE A 603 0.73 -10.53 -2.94
CA ILE A 603 1.14 -9.17 -3.29
C ILE A 603 2.34 -8.72 -2.47
N ASN A 604 2.37 -9.04 -1.17
CA ASN A 604 3.49 -8.71 -0.29
C ASN A 604 4.79 -9.41 -0.70
N TYR A 605 4.70 -10.63 -1.23
CA TYR A 605 5.85 -11.38 -1.75
C TYR A 605 6.37 -10.78 -3.06
N ASN A 606 5.49 -10.53 -4.03
CA ASN A 606 5.89 -10.08 -5.37
C ASN A 606 6.26 -8.59 -5.48
N LYS A 607 5.86 -7.75 -4.50
CA LYS A 607 6.13 -6.29 -4.46
C LYS A 607 5.95 -5.61 -5.83
N PRO A 608 4.70 -5.38 -6.29
CA PRO A 608 4.44 -4.87 -7.62
C PRO A 608 5.14 -3.52 -7.87
N LYS A 609 5.64 -3.32 -9.09
CA LYS A 609 6.36 -2.09 -9.50
C LYS A 609 5.49 -0.83 -9.42
N VAL A 610 4.17 -1.00 -9.39
CA VAL A 610 3.19 0.09 -9.35
C VAL A 610 3.15 0.67 -7.94
N ASN A 611 3.66 1.89 -7.76
CA ASN A 611 3.66 2.58 -6.47
C ASN A 611 2.73 3.80 -6.51
N TRP A 612 1.47 3.61 -6.12
CA TRP A 612 0.49 4.70 -5.95
C TRP A 612 0.63 5.41 -4.59
N GLY A 613 1.66 5.07 -3.80
CA GLY A 613 1.70 5.32 -2.36
C GLY A 613 0.88 4.25 -1.62
N SER A 614 1.45 3.66 -0.58
CA SER A 614 0.75 2.70 0.28
C SER A 614 0.67 3.23 1.70
N SER A 615 -0.48 3.00 2.35
CA SER A 615 -0.63 3.24 3.79
C SER A 615 0.36 2.40 4.62
N VAL A 616 0.77 1.23 4.13
CA VAL A 616 1.77 0.36 4.78
C VAL A 616 3.17 0.96 4.69
N GLN A 617 3.52 1.57 3.55
CA GLN A 617 4.79 2.29 3.38
C GLN A 617 4.85 3.53 4.27
N ALA A 618 3.75 4.29 4.37
CA ALA A 618 3.64 5.43 5.27
C ALA A 618 3.80 5.01 6.75
N GLY A 619 3.16 3.91 7.16
CA GLY A 619 3.33 3.34 8.49
C GLY A 619 4.78 2.94 8.79
N SER A 620 5.45 2.30 7.81
CA SER A 620 6.87 1.91 7.94
C SER A 620 7.78 3.13 8.08
N TYR A 621 7.52 4.21 7.32
CA TYR A 621 8.26 5.46 7.44
C TYR A 621 8.05 6.12 8.81
N ASN A 622 6.81 6.24 9.27
CA ASN A 622 6.49 6.81 10.58
C ASN A 622 7.14 6.01 11.72
N MET A 623 7.16 4.68 11.60
CA MET A 623 7.86 3.79 12.54
C MET A 623 9.37 4.03 12.52
N ALA A 624 9.99 4.10 11.34
CA ALA A 624 11.42 4.36 11.20
C ALA A 624 11.82 5.75 11.74
N LEU A 625 11.00 6.78 11.48
CA LEU A 625 11.20 8.13 11.99
C LEU A 625 11.07 8.17 13.51
N SER A 626 9.98 7.62 14.06
CA SER A 626 9.75 7.56 15.50
C SER A 626 10.86 6.80 16.23
N ALA A 627 11.31 5.67 15.66
CA ALA A 627 12.44 4.90 16.19
C ALA A 627 13.76 5.69 16.14
N SER A 628 14.02 6.43 15.05
CA SER A 628 15.24 7.24 14.90
C SER A 628 15.27 8.42 15.87
N VAL A 629 14.12 9.07 16.10
CA VAL A 629 13.98 10.15 17.09
C VAL A 629 14.12 9.60 18.50
N ALA A 630 13.48 8.46 18.81
CA ALA A 630 13.61 7.81 20.11
C ALA A 630 15.07 7.43 20.42
N LEU A 631 15.82 6.96 19.42
CA LEU A 631 17.25 6.66 19.58
C LEU A 631 18.09 7.89 19.90
N SER A 632 17.68 9.08 19.45
CA SER A 632 18.40 10.33 19.71
C SER A 632 18.36 10.77 21.18
N GLY A 633 17.37 10.28 21.95
CA GLY A 633 17.28 10.52 23.39
C GLY A 633 18.12 9.59 24.27
N VAL A 634 18.83 8.61 23.68
CA VAL A 634 19.65 7.65 24.43
C VAL A 634 21.08 8.18 24.60
N GLU A 635 21.60 8.13 25.83
CA GLU A 635 22.98 8.53 26.15
C GLU A 635 24.02 7.55 25.59
N ASP A 636 25.20 8.07 25.25
CA ASP A 636 26.29 7.25 24.71
C ASP A 636 26.93 6.42 25.81
N HIS A 637 26.97 5.10 25.62
CA HIS A 637 27.58 4.17 26.56
C HIS A 637 28.50 3.19 25.81
N VAL A 638 29.68 2.89 26.38
CA VAL A 638 30.71 2.05 25.74
C VAL A 638 30.17 0.67 25.30
N LYS A 639 29.29 0.05 26.10
CA LYS A 639 28.62 -1.22 25.76
C LYS A 639 27.72 -1.16 24.51
N ASN A 640 27.20 0.02 24.18
CA ASN A 640 26.34 0.24 23.03
C ASN A 640 27.12 0.68 21.79
N PHE A 641 28.45 0.81 21.89
CA PHE A 641 29.29 1.15 20.74
C PHE A 641 29.08 0.15 19.60
N ARG A 642 28.96 0.68 18.39
CA ARG A 642 28.85 -0.08 17.14
C ARG A 642 29.74 0.59 16.08
N PRO A 643 30.48 -0.18 15.27
CA PRO A 643 31.26 0.39 14.19
C PRO A 643 30.34 0.84 13.06
N GLN A 644 30.05 2.13 12.97
CA GLN A 644 29.20 2.76 11.94
C GLN A 644 30.11 3.32 10.85
N CYS A 645 30.14 2.69 9.68
CA CYS A 645 31.15 2.96 8.66
C CYS A 645 30.63 3.87 7.54
N LEU A 646 31.37 4.94 7.25
CA LEU A 646 31.31 5.67 5.98
C LEU A 646 32.41 5.13 5.07
N VAL A 647 32.05 4.49 3.96
CA VAL A 647 32.98 3.84 3.04
C VAL A 647 33.08 4.68 1.78
N LEU A 648 34.25 5.24 1.48
CA LEU A 648 34.47 6.00 0.24
C LEU A 648 34.76 5.03 -0.91
N THR A 649 33.70 4.44 -1.43
CA THR A 649 33.75 3.44 -2.51
C THR A 649 33.89 4.08 -3.88
N GLY A 650 33.55 5.36 -4.02
CA GLY A 650 33.12 5.87 -5.32
C GLY A 650 31.84 5.13 -5.73
N PRO A 651 31.62 4.88 -7.03
CA PRO A 651 30.61 3.93 -7.49
C PRO A 651 30.88 2.53 -6.88
N PRO A 652 29.90 1.91 -6.17
CA PRO A 652 30.10 0.62 -5.50
C PRO A 652 30.54 -0.51 -6.43
N THR A 653 30.25 -0.38 -7.73
CA THR A 653 30.66 -1.32 -8.78
C THR A 653 32.16 -1.27 -9.09
N GLN A 654 32.83 -0.14 -8.86
CA GLN A 654 34.26 0.01 -9.12
C GLN A 654 35.12 -0.60 -8.02
N ARG A 655 34.66 -0.56 -6.76
CA ARG A 655 35.37 -1.11 -5.60
C ARG A 655 34.53 -2.15 -4.84
N PRO A 656 34.12 -3.26 -5.48
CA PRO A 656 33.25 -4.24 -4.85
C PRO A 656 33.92 -4.92 -3.64
N ALA A 657 35.25 -5.09 -3.67
CA ALA A 657 36.00 -5.71 -2.57
C ALA A 657 35.96 -4.88 -1.28
N LEU A 658 36.00 -3.54 -1.41
CA LEU A 658 35.88 -2.64 -0.26
C LEU A 658 34.49 -2.72 0.37
N VAL A 659 33.45 -2.76 -0.47
CA VAL A 659 32.06 -2.93 -0.04
C VAL A 659 31.87 -4.26 0.68
N ASP A 660 32.29 -5.37 0.06
CA ASP A 660 32.11 -6.73 0.61
C ASP A 660 32.92 -6.93 1.92
N PHE A 661 34.08 -6.29 2.06
CA PHE A 661 34.87 -6.32 3.30
C PHE A 661 34.12 -5.63 4.46
N VAL A 662 33.62 -4.42 4.24
CA VAL A 662 32.91 -3.66 5.28
C VAL A 662 31.55 -4.30 5.61
N ASP A 663 30.83 -4.81 4.60
CA ASP A 663 29.59 -5.56 4.82
C ASP A 663 29.82 -6.78 5.72
N SER A 664 30.96 -7.45 5.60
CA SER A 664 31.27 -8.65 6.40
C SER A 664 31.15 -8.39 7.90
N PHE A 665 31.60 -7.25 8.42
CA PHE A 665 31.46 -6.95 9.86
C PHE A 665 30.25 -6.06 10.19
N THR A 666 29.70 -5.28 9.27
CA THR A 666 28.54 -4.38 9.54
C THR A 666 27.16 -5.02 9.32
N LYS A 667 27.02 -5.97 8.39
CA LYS A 667 25.79 -6.61 7.85
C LYS A 667 24.43 -6.39 8.54
N TYR A 668 24.29 -6.80 9.80
CA TYR A 668 23.03 -6.74 10.57
C TYR A 668 23.18 -6.02 11.91
N THR A 669 24.36 -5.49 12.19
CA THR A 669 24.76 -5.01 13.51
C THR A 669 25.03 -3.51 13.52
N SER A 670 25.44 -2.95 12.39
CA SER A 670 25.86 -1.56 12.30
C SER A 670 25.43 -0.89 11.00
N LEU A 671 25.48 0.45 11.01
CA LEU A 671 25.25 1.29 9.86
C LEU A 671 26.43 1.23 8.88
N MET A 672 26.14 1.12 7.59
CA MET A 672 27.10 1.28 6.50
C MET A 672 26.55 2.28 5.48
N ILE A 673 27.35 3.29 5.15
CA ILE A 673 27.05 4.29 4.12
C ILE A 673 28.16 4.23 3.08
N CYS A 674 27.80 3.96 1.82
CA CYS A 674 28.69 4.05 0.67
C CYS A 674 28.67 5.49 0.14
N GLY A 675 29.76 6.21 0.34
CA GLY A 675 29.97 7.56 -0.18
C GLY A 675 30.59 7.53 -1.58
N ASP A 676 29.95 8.21 -2.52
CA ASP A 676 30.49 8.47 -3.86
C ASP A 676 30.74 9.97 -4.02
N ILE A 677 31.99 10.37 -4.25
CA ILE A 677 32.35 11.78 -4.42
C ILE A 677 32.53 12.02 -5.92
N ILE A 678 31.55 12.69 -6.51
CA ILE A 678 31.50 13.01 -7.94
C ILE A 678 32.19 14.35 -8.13
N MET A 679 33.30 14.35 -8.88
CA MET A 679 34.01 15.58 -9.21
C MET A 679 33.20 16.39 -10.22
N ASP A 680 33.27 17.72 -10.16
CA ASP A 680 32.40 18.60 -10.96
C ASP A 680 32.60 18.42 -12.49
N LYS A 681 33.79 17.94 -12.90
CA LYS A 681 34.10 17.55 -14.29
C LYS A 681 33.30 16.35 -14.80
N ASP A 682 32.85 15.47 -13.90
CA ASP A 682 32.12 14.23 -14.21
C ASP A 682 30.60 14.37 -14.05
N ARG A 683 30.12 15.60 -13.77
CA ARG A 683 28.72 15.90 -13.45
C ARG A 683 27.77 15.74 -14.64
N GLN A 684 28.23 15.99 -15.87
CA GLN A 684 27.36 15.98 -17.06
C GLN A 684 27.01 14.57 -17.57
N THR A 685 27.78 13.54 -17.20
CA THR A 685 27.65 12.16 -17.71
C THR A 685 26.87 11.22 -16.80
N ARG A 686 26.59 11.59 -15.54
CA ARG A 686 25.95 10.68 -14.56
C ARG A 686 24.63 11.24 -14.05
N LEU A 687 23.58 10.98 -14.84
CA LEU A 687 22.20 11.30 -14.45
C LEU A 687 21.73 10.39 -13.30
N GLN A 688 20.77 10.90 -12.53
CA GLN A 688 20.13 10.29 -11.34
C GLN A 688 19.62 8.85 -11.54
N GLU A 689 19.44 8.39 -12.78
CA GLU A 689 19.14 6.99 -13.15
C GLU A 689 20.25 6.00 -12.77
N ALA A 690 21.50 6.46 -12.62
CA ALA A 690 22.62 5.65 -12.16
C ALA A 690 22.49 5.23 -10.67
N THR A 691 21.89 6.07 -9.83
CA THR A 691 21.76 5.79 -8.39
C THR A 691 20.87 4.58 -8.12
N ASP A 692 19.71 4.52 -8.77
CA ASP A 692 18.79 3.38 -8.63
C ASP A 692 19.45 2.07 -9.11
N ARG A 693 20.27 2.15 -10.17
CA ARG A 693 21.04 1.02 -10.68
C ARG A 693 22.08 0.53 -9.65
N LEU A 694 22.81 1.44 -9.03
CA LEU A 694 23.81 1.11 -8.01
C LEU A 694 23.18 0.54 -6.74
N VAL A 695 22.05 1.08 -6.29
CA VAL A 695 21.28 0.54 -5.16
C VAL A 695 20.75 -0.87 -5.47
N LYS A 696 20.22 -1.10 -6.68
CA LYS A 696 19.83 -2.45 -7.13
C LYS A 696 21.00 -3.42 -7.13
N TRP A 697 22.18 -2.98 -7.55
CA TRP A 697 23.40 -3.81 -7.52
C TRP A 697 23.77 -4.23 -6.09
N MET A 698 23.73 -3.29 -5.12
CA MET A 698 23.99 -3.60 -3.70
C MET A 698 22.94 -4.56 -3.12
N ASN A 699 21.66 -4.33 -3.44
CA ASN A 699 20.56 -5.20 -3.01
C ASN A 699 20.71 -6.63 -3.57
N LYS A 700 21.10 -6.79 -4.84
CA LYS A 700 21.38 -8.11 -5.46
C LYS A 700 22.53 -8.82 -4.76
N ARG A 701 23.55 -8.10 -4.28
CA ARG A 701 24.67 -8.65 -3.48
C ARG A 701 24.34 -8.84 -2.00
N LYS A 702 23.11 -8.52 -1.57
CA LYS A 702 22.65 -8.59 -0.17
C LYS A 702 23.46 -7.70 0.79
N VAL A 703 24.00 -6.59 0.27
CA VAL A 703 24.70 -5.57 1.07
C VAL A 703 23.67 -4.60 1.63
N ARG A 704 23.60 -4.47 2.96
CA ARG A 704 22.66 -3.57 3.64
C ARG A 704 23.32 -2.22 3.92
N SER A 705 23.43 -1.38 2.88
CA SER A 705 24.04 -0.05 3.00
C SER A 705 23.23 1.04 2.33
N PHE A 706 23.36 2.27 2.83
CA PHE A 706 22.86 3.47 2.15
C PHE A 706 23.87 3.95 1.12
N TYR A 707 23.40 4.51 0.00
CA TYR A 707 24.25 5.13 -1.01
C TYR A 707 24.08 6.65 -0.96
N SER A 708 25.20 7.37 -0.85
CA SER A 708 25.22 8.84 -0.75
C SER A 708 26.16 9.43 -1.79
N PRO A 709 25.66 9.82 -2.97
CA PRO A 709 26.44 10.58 -3.94
C PRO A 709 26.56 12.04 -3.49
N PHE A 710 27.76 12.60 -3.56
CA PHE A 710 28.07 13.97 -3.18
C PHE A 710 28.95 14.62 -4.23
N THR A 711 28.61 15.83 -4.65
CA THR A 711 29.40 16.58 -5.64
C THR A 711 30.37 17.53 -4.93
N ALA A 712 31.65 17.48 -5.28
CA ALA A 712 32.68 18.35 -4.72
C ALA A 712 33.82 18.59 -5.72
N ASP A 713 34.58 19.67 -5.50
CA ASP A 713 35.73 20.02 -6.34
C ASP A 713 36.94 19.11 -6.08
N SER A 714 37.04 18.55 -4.88
CA SER A 714 38.13 17.67 -4.47
C SER A 714 37.66 16.56 -3.53
N LEU A 715 38.45 15.48 -3.48
CA LEU A 715 38.18 14.33 -2.60
C LEU A 715 38.13 14.78 -1.13
N ARG A 716 39.04 15.68 -0.73
CA ARG A 716 39.14 16.20 0.63
C ARG A 716 37.86 16.93 1.05
N VAL A 717 37.40 17.89 0.22
CA VAL A 717 36.21 18.69 0.53
C VAL A 717 34.97 17.80 0.55
N GLY A 718 34.83 16.89 -0.41
CA GLY A 718 33.73 15.93 -0.44
C GLY A 718 33.70 15.02 0.78
N ALA A 719 34.84 14.44 1.17
CA ALA A 719 34.95 13.57 2.33
C ALA A 719 34.64 14.30 3.64
N ARG A 720 35.15 15.52 3.81
CA ARG A 720 34.88 16.36 4.99
C ARG A 720 33.38 16.67 5.13
N ASN A 721 32.73 17.05 4.03
CA ASN A 721 31.28 17.33 4.04
C ASN A 721 30.48 16.07 4.33
N LEU A 722 30.84 14.93 3.73
CA LEU A 722 30.19 13.65 4.02
C LEU A 722 30.35 13.23 5.48
N LEU A 723 31.53 13.38 6.08
CA LEU A 723 31.75 13.05 7.50
C LEU A 723 30.85 13.86 8.42
N GLN A 724 30.67 15.14 8.12
CA GLN A 724 29.90 16.07 8.96
C GLN A 724 28.38 15.97 8.73
N ALA A 725 27.94 15.68 7.50
CA ALA A 725 26.52 15.74 7.11
C ALA A 725 25.86 14.37 6.93
N SER A 726 26.61 13.26 6.89
CA SER A 726 26.02 11.93 6.68
C SER A 726 25.34 11.40 7.94
N GLY A 727 24.15 10.81 7.76
CA GLY A 727 23.39 10.15 8.82
C GLY A 727 22.22 10.95 9.36
N LEU A 728 21.48 10.37 10.31
CA LEU A 728 20.32 10.98 10.96
C LEU A 728 20.35 10.72 12.47
N GLY A 729 20.42 11.78 13.28
CA GLY A 729 20.49 11.64 14.74
C GLY A 729 21.70 10.83 15.20
N LYS A 730 21.47 9.75 15.96
CA LYS A 730 22.51 8.79 16.39
C LYS A 730 22.90 7.76 15.31
N LEU A 731 22.16 7.70 14.20
CA LEU A 731 22.51 6.88 13.03
C LEU A 731 23.45 7.67 12.11
N LYS A 732 24.66 7.97 12.59
CA LYS A 732 25.72 8.67 11.84
C LYS A 732 26.97 7.81 11.78
N PRO A 733 27.87 7.98 10.79
CA PRO A 733 29.12 7.25 10.79
C PRO A 733 30.01 7.68 11.97
N ASN A 734 30.88 6.78 12.42
CA ASN A 734 31.96 7.04 13.39
C ASN A 734 33.32 6.52 12.90
N ILE A 735 33.35 5.73 11.83
CA ILE A 735 34.56 5.22 11.18
C ILE A 735 34.54 5.62 9.70
N LEU A 736 35.62 6.24 9.22
CA LEU A 736 35.89 6.42 7.79
C LEU A 736 36.67 5.22 7.25
N VAL A 737 36.19 4.62 6.16
CA VAL A 737 36.87 3.51 5.47
C VAL A 737 37.31 3.95 4.08
N LEU A 738 38.61 3.86 3.82
CA LEU A 738 39.25 4.23 2.55
C LEU A 738 39.92 3.01 1.90
N GLY A 739 39.97 3.02 0.56
CA GLY A 739 40.90 2.19 -0.18
C GLY A 739 42.31 2.77 -0.15
N PHE A 740 43.33 1.93 -0.08
CA PHE A 740 44.72 2.35 -0.24
C PHE A 740 44.97 2.78 -1.70
N LYS A 741 45.54 3.98 -1.90
CA LYS A 741 45.89 4.50 -3.22
C LYS A 741 47.17 3.83 -3.73
N SER A 742 47.02 2.71 -4.45
CA SER A 742 48.17 1.95 -4.98
C SER A 742 48.97 2.71 -6.05
N ASN A 743 48.32 3.55 -6.85
CA ASN A 743 48.93 4.32 -7.94
C ASN A 743 49.51 5.69 -7.48
N TRP A 744 49.89 5.82 -6.20
CA TRP A 744 50.40 7.08 -5.65
C TRP A 744 51.67 7.61 -6.34
N ARG A 745 52.45 6.75 -7.02
CA ARG A 745 53.66 7.16 -7.76
C ARG A 745 53.37 7.81 -9.12
N GLU A 746 52.24 7.45 -9.72
CA GLU A 746 51.84 7.90 -11.06
C GLU A 746 50.81 9.04 -10.99
N SER A 747 50.18 9.24 -9.83
CA SER A 747 49.18 10.27 -9.61
C SER A 747 49.78 11.67 -9.46
N SER A 748 48.98 12.69 -9.79
CA SER A 748 49.34 14.09 -9.55
C SER A 748 49.64 14.35 -8.06
N PRO A 749 50.58 15.27 -7.74
CA PRO A 749 50.93 15.60 -6.36
C PRO A 749 49.73 16.13 -5.56
N GLU A 750 48.85 16.88 -6.20
CA GLU A 750 47.59 17.39 -5.61
C GLU A 750 46.67 16.25 -5.12
N SER A 751 46.56 15.15 -5.89
CA SER A 751 45.72 14.00 -5.51
C SER A 751 46.26 13.25 -4.29
N ILE A 752 47.59 13.20 -4.13
CA ILE A 752 48.24 12.57 -2.98
C ILE A 752 48.04 13.44 -1.75
N GLU A 753 48.24 14.75 -1.91
CA GLU A 753 48.04 15.73 -0.85
C GLU A 753 46.59 15.72 -0.35
N ASP A 754 45.61 15.64 -1.25
CA ASP A 754 44.20 15.48 -0.90
C ASP A 754 43.92 14.20 -0.10
N TYR A 755 44.52 13.06 -0.48
CA TYR A 755 44.36 11.79 0.23
C TYR A 755 44.92 11.86 1.66
N ILE A 756 46.13 12.41 1.82
CA ILE A 756 46.77 12.57 3.14
C ILE A 756 46.02 13.59 3.99
N LYS A 757 45.61 14.72 3.41
CA LYS A 757 44.81 15.73 4.12
C LYS A 757 43.44 15.19 4.53
N THR A 758 42.83 14.31 3.73
CA THR A 758 41.59 13.61 4.11
C THR A 758 41.79 12.76 5.36
N ILE A 759 42.92 12.06 5.45
CA ILE A 759 43.30 11.27 6.64
C ILE A 759 43.46 12.18 7.87
N ASN A 760 44.17 13.30 7.72
CA ASN A 760 44.37 14.26 8.81
C ASN A 760 43.04 14.88 9.27
N ASP A 761 42.20 15.33 8.33
CA ASP A 761 40.88 15.89 8.62
C ASP A 761 39.97 14.87 9.35
N THR A 762 40.14 13.57 9.09
CA THR A 762 39.40 12.50 9.78
C THR A 762 39.80 12.39 11.25
N PHE A 763 41.10 12.45 11.55
CA PHE A 763 41.58 12.45 12.92
C PHE A 763 41.20 13.75 13.66
N ASP A 764 41.25 14.90 12.98
CA ASP A 764 40.84 16.19 13.56
C ASP A 764 39.36 16.25 13.91
N THR A 765 38.52 15.45 13.22
CA THR A 765 37.10 15.33 13.50
C THR A 765 36.76 14.23 14.53
N ASN A 766 37.76 13.59 15.14
CA ASN A 766 37.63 12.49 16.10
C ASN A 766 36.92 11.23 15.53
N TYR A 767 37.04 10.98 14.23
CA TYR A 767 36.58 9.74 13.61
C TYR A 767 37.71 8.71 13.59
N SER A 768 37.35 7.44 13.69
CA SER A 768 38.31 6.36 13.46
C SER A 768 38.55 6.17 11.96
N LEU A 769 39.77 5.75 11.59
CA LEU A 769 40.15 5.52 10.20
C LEU A 769 40.47 4.05 9.95
N CYS A 770 39.95 3.51 8.86
CA CYS A 770 40.29 2.19 8.36
C CYS A 770 40.76 2.30 6.91
N ILE A 771 41.94 1.76 6.58
CA ILE A 771 42.46 1.73 5.22
C ILE A 771 42.60 0.28 4.78
N LEU A 772 41.86 -0.11 3.75
CA LEU A 772 41.97 -1.44 3.14
C LEU A 772 43.01 -1.41 2.02
N ARG A 773 43.96 -2.35 2.06
CA ARG A 773 44.94 -2.56 0.99
C ARG A 773 44.88 -4.00 0.49
N MET A 774 44.80 -4.17 -0.82
CA MET A 774 44.90 -5.47 -1.50
C MET A 774 46.13 -5.51 -2.41
N MET A 775 46.61 -6.72 -2.75
CA MET A 775 47.79 -6.89 -3.60
C MET A 775 47.58 -6.39 -5.03
N GLU A 776 46.41 -6.66 -5.61
CA GLU A 776 46.05 -6.31 -6.99
C GLU A 776 45.40 -4.92 -7.13
N GLY A 777 45.33 -4.16 -6.03
CA GLY A 777 44.54 -2.93 -5.97
C GLY A 777 43.05 -3.20 -5.70
N LEU A 778 42.25 -2.13 -5.69
CA LEU A 778 40.81 -2.18 -5.36
C LEU A 778 39.91 -1.72 -6.53
N ASP A 779 40.48 -1.03 -7.52
CA ASP A 779 39.75 -0.39 -8.61
C ASP A 779 39.56 -1.38 -9.77
N VAL A 780 38.30 -1.58 -10.16
CA VAL A 780 37.90 -2.37 -11.33
C VAL A 780 37.42 -1.41 -12.43
N SER A 781 38.14 -1.40 -13.56
CA SER A 781 37.93 -0.42 -14.64
C SER A 781 37.02 -0.92 -15.77
N ASP A 782 36.63 -2.19 -15.79
CA ASP A 782 35.82 -2.74 -16.90
C ASP A 782 34.41 -2.16 -16.92
N GLN A 783 34.07 -1.51 -18.03
CA GLN A 783 32.75 -0.94 -18.30
C GLN A 783 31.71 -2.06 -18.43
N PHE A 784 30.78 -2.11 -17.49
CA PHE A 784 29.61 -2.97 -17.60
C PHE A 784 28.49 -2.25 -18.36
N ASP A 785 28.33 -2.55 -19.64
CA ASP A 785 27.05 -2.41 -20.33
C ASP A 785 26.19 -3.63 -19.97
N PHE A 786 25.24 -3.44 -19.05
CA PHE A 786 24.20 -4.43 -18.83
C PHE A 786 23.02 -4.07 -19.74
N GLU A 787 22.90 -4.76 -20.88
CA GLU A 787 21.61 -4.86 -21.55
C GLU A 787 20.65 -5.59 -20.61
N VAL A 788 19.55 -4.94 -20.27
CA VAL A 788 18.52 -5.49 -19.39
C VAL A 788 17.71 -6.51 -20.17
N ASN A 789 18.01 -7.80 -20.01
CA ASN A 789 17.00 -8.82 -20.24
C ASN A 789 15.96 -8.72 -19.13
N GLN A 790 14.76 -8.25 -19.49
CA GLN A 790 13.59 -8.31 -18.62
C GLN A 790 13.10 -9.75 -18.53
N GLY A 791 13.70 -10.54 -17.64
CA GLY A 791 13.31 -11.92 -17.44
C GLY A 791 13.74 -12.46 -16.08
N PHE A 792 12.73 -12.88 -15.32
CA PHE A 792 12.79 -13.76 -14.15
C PHE A 792 13.16 -13.18 -12.76
N GLU A 793 12.27 -13.52 -11.84
CA GLU A 793 12.16 -13.21 -10.42
C GLU A 793 13.15 -14.01 -9.55
N PRO A 794 13.33 -13.67 -8.26
CA PRO A 794 14.32 -14.30 -7.39
C PRO A 794 13.80 -15.58 -6.72
N ASP A 795 14.61 -16.64 -6.77
CA ASP A 795 14.47 -17.79 -5.87
C ASP A 795 15.13 -17.49 -4.52
N GLU A 796 14.31 -17.31 -3.48
CA GLU A 796 14.71 -17.57 -2.10
C GLU A 796 14.31 -19.01 -1.74
N SER A 797 15.28 -19.92 -1.68
CA SER A 797 15.11 -21.20 -0.99
C SER A 797 15.83 -21.21 0.34
N VAL A 798 15.07 -21.68 1.32
CA VAL A 798 15.34 -21.82 2.75
C VAL A 798 16.48 -22.82 3.00
N GLU A 799 17.39 -22.48 3.91
CA GLU A 799 18.40 -23.39 4.46
C GLU A 799 17.75 -24.62 5.10
N LYS A 800 18.12 -25.83 4.64
CA LYS A 800 18.02 -27.08 5.41
C LYS A 800 19.27 -27.94 5.19
N ASP A 801 19.74 -28.49 6.31
CA ASP A 801 21.01 -29.18 6.55
C ASP A 801 21.13 -30.62 6.01
N ASP A 802 22.39 -31.08 6.04
CA ASP A 802 22.93 -32.45 6.16
C ASP A 802 22.77 -33.48 5.03
N GLN A 803 23.89 -33.80 4.36
CA GLN A 803 24.59 -35.10 4.47
C GLN A 803 25.81 -35.23 3.53
N GLN A 804 26.97 -35.51 4.16
CA GLN A 804 28.10 -36.37 3.78
C GLN A 804 28.57 -36.55 2.31
N SER A 805 29.85 -36.24 2.08
CA SER A 805 30.71 -36.59 0.95
C SER A 805 30.83 -38.12 0.71
N PRO A 806 31.24 -38.61 -0.48
CA PRO A 806 32.67 -38.59 -0.84
C PRO A 806 33.04 -38.36 -2.33
N GLU A 807 34.25 -37.82 -2.49
CA GLU A 807 35.25 -37.90 -3.58
C GLU A 807 34.87 -38.31 -5.02
N LYS A 808 35.28 -37.46 -5.99
CA LYS A 808 35.94 -37.88 -7.24
C LYS A 808 36.65 -36.71 -7.95
N GLU A 809 37.80 -37.06 -8.53
CA GLU A 809 38.76 -36.24 -9.30
C GLU A 809 38.25 -35.66 -10.63
N PRO A 810 38.98 -34.72 -11.27
CA PRO A 810 38.43 -33.78 -12.23
C PRO A 810 38.39 -34.35 -13.65
N SER A 811 37.26 -34.23 -14.32
CA SER A 811 37.16 -34.44 -15.76
C SER A 811 36.39 -33.29 -16.40
N ASP A 812 37.07 -32.65 -17.35
CA ASP A 812 36.53 -31.66 -18.28
C ASP A 812 35.15 -32.05 -18.80
N ASN A 813 34.17 -31.18 -18.57
CA ASN A 813 32.96 -31.12 -19.38
C ASN A 813 32.42 -29.70 -19.35
N ILE A 814 32.45 -29.09 -20.54
CA ILE A 814 31.72 -27.89 -20.92
C ILE A 814 30.24 -28.15 -20.61
N SER A 815 29.69 -27.48 -19.60
CA SER A 815 28.25 -27.45 -19.37
C SER A 815 27.78 -26.02 -19.14
N ASP A 816 26.98 -25.58 -20.11
CA ASP A 816 25.98 -24.53 -20.08
C ASP A 816 25.36 -24.31 -18.67
N LYS A 817 25.72 -23.18 -18.05
CA LYS A 817 25.04 -22.59 -16.89
C LYS A 817 25.18 -21.08 -16.96
N GLY A 818 24.25 -20.44 -17.65
CA GLY A 818 23.99 -19.02 -17.50
C GLY A 818 23.41 -18.75 -16.11
N ASP A 819 24.28 -18.58 -15.11
CA ASP A 819 23.92 -17.91 -13.86
C ASP A 819 25.17 -17.42 -13.09
N SER A 820 25.47 -16.12 -13.21
CA SER A 820 26.16 -15.19 -12.26
C SER A 820 27.14 -14.21 -12.91
N ASP A 821 26.61 -13.22 -13.66
CA ASP A 821 27.37 -12.10 -14.27
C ASP A 821 27.95 -11.06 -13.28
N GLN A 822 28.33 -11.46 -12.06
CA GLN A 822 28.94 -10.56 -11.08
C GLN A 822 30.29 -11.06 -10.60
N ILE A 823 31.30 -10.19 -10.68
CA ILE A 823 32.64 -10.44 -10.12
C ILE A 823 32.49 -10.78 -8.64
N LYS A 824 32.87 -12.00 -8.26
CA LYS A 824 32.95 -12.44 -6.87
C LYS A 824 34.27 -11.96 -6.28
N THR A 825 34.21 -11.28 -5.15
CA THR A 825 35.40 -10.79 -4.45
C THR A 825 35.94 -11.86 -3.51
N VAL A 826 37.19 -11.73 -3.08
CA VAL A 826 37.81 -12.65 -2.10
C VAL A 826 36.95 -12.77 -0.83
N PHE A 827 36.30 -11.69 -0.41
CA PHE A 827 35.46 -11.63 0.80
C PHE A 827 34.08 -12.29 0.66
N GLN A 828 33.70 -12.69 -0.56
CA GLN A 828 32.50 -13.47 -0.81
C GLN A 828 32.72 -14.99 -0.72
N ASN A 829 33.97 -15.43 -0.77
CA ASN A 829 34.36 -16.83 -0.68
C ASN A 829 34.59 -17.25 0.79
N ASP A 830 34.41 -18.53 1.09
CA ASP A 830 34.78 -19.09 2.39
C ASP A 830 36.30 -19.05 2.56
N GLN A 831 36.77 -18.46 3.67
CA GLN A 831 38.19 -18.32 3.95
C GLN A 831 38.79 -19.60 4.55
N GLY A 832 37.96 -20.58 4.94
CA GLY A 832 38.41 -21.86 5.48
C GLY A 832 39.22 -21.69 6.79
N LYS A 833 40.24 -22.53 6.98
CA LYS A 833 41.06 -22.57 8.21
C LYS A 833 42.23 -21.56 8.21
N LYS A 834 42.19 -20.51 7.39
CA LYS A 834 43.22 -19.47 7.35
C LYS A 834 43.24 -18.66 8.65
N THR A 835 44.34 -17.98 8.95
CA THR A 835 44.45 -17.14 10.15
C THR A 835 44.11 -15.67 9.86
N ILE A 836 43.56 -14.98 10.86
CA ILE A 836 43.46 -13.52 10.91
C ILE A 836 44.52 -13.05 11.91
N ASP A 837 45.49 -12.29 11.44
CA ASP A 837 46.61 -11.87 12.26
C ASP A 837 46.43 -10.40 12.65
N VAL A 838 46.41 -10.12 13.95
CA VAL A 838 46.22 -8.78 14.53
C VAL A 838 47.54 -8.32 15.13
N TYR A 839 48.09 -7.23 14.62
CA TYR A 839 49.28 -6.58 15.16
C TYR A 839 48.86 -5.40 16.02
N TRP A 840 48.80 -5.61 17.33
CA TRP A 840 48.44 -4.61 18.32
C TRP A 840 49.70 -3.93 18.84
N ILE A 841 49.94 -2.70 18.39
CA ILE A 841 51.21 -1.98 18.56
C ILE A 841 51.09 -0.91 19.65
N ALA A 842 49.93 -0.25 19.73
CA ALA A 842 49.56 0.71 20.76
C ALA A 842 48.06 0.54 21.12
N ASP A 843 47.64 1.15 22.23
CA ASP A 843 46.24 1.10 22.66
C ASP A 843 45.38 2.04 21.79
N ASP A 844 44.62 1.45 20.87
CA ASP A 844 43.76 2.12 19.89
C ASP A 844 42.28 2.21 20.33
N GLY A 845 42.00 1.96 21.62
CA GLY A 845 40.64 1.88 22.14
C GLY A 845 39.87 0.61 21.74
N GLY A 846 40.57 -0.39 21.18
CA GLY A 846 40.07 -1.76 20.99
C GLY A 846 39.34 -2.03 19.67
N LEU A 847 39.34 -1.09 18.71
CA LEU A 847 38.72 -1.31 17.40
C LEU A 847 39.44 -2.40 16.60
N THR A 848 40.78 -2.46 16.66
CA THR A 848 41.62 -3.50 16.06
C THR A 848 41.29 -4.92 16.53
N LEU A 849 40.79 -5.08 17.76
CA LEU A 849 40.34 -6.37 18.30
C LEU A 849 38.86 -6.65 18.00
N LEU A 850 38.03 -5.61 17.97
CA LEU A 850 36.59 -5.72 17.71
C LEU A 850 36.30 -6.15 16.25
N VAL A 851 37.02 -5.65 15.26
CA VAL A 851 36.78 -5.98 13.84
C VAL A 851 37.00 -7.47 13.55
N PRO A 852 38.14 -8.11 13.91
CA PRO A 852 38.32 -9.56 13.80
C PRO A 852 37.26 -10.36 14.55
N TYR A 853 36.84 -9.91 15.72
CA TYR A 853 35.79 -10.56 16.50
C TYR A 853 34.44 -10.55 15.77
N LEU A 854 34.06 -9.41 15.18
CA LEU A 854 32.84 -9.31 14.38
C LEU A 854 32.92 -10.15 13.10
N LEU A 855 34.10 -10.25 12.48
CA LEU A 855 34.33 -11.08 11.30
C LEU A 855 34.15 -12.57 11.62
N THR A 856 34.82 -13.09 12.64
CA THR A 856 34.75 -14.52 13.03
C THR A 856 33.34 -15.00 13.39
N ARG A 857 32.42 -14.11 13.75
CA ARG A 857 31.00 -14.46 13.94
C ARG A 857 30.23 -14.71 12.64
N ARG A 858 30.83 -14.50 11.47
CA ARG A 858 30.19 -14.71 10.17
C ARG A 858 30.57 -16.07 9.58
N LYS A 859 29.61 -16.70 8.88
CA LYS A 859 29.77 -18.02 8.25
C LYS A 859 31.10 -18.16 7.47
N ARG A 860 31.44 -17.17 6.64
CA ARG A 860 32.63 -17.13 5.77
C ARG A 860 33.98 -17.04 6.50
N TRP A 861 33.98 -16.60 7.75
CA TRP A 861 35.19 -16.36 8.57
C TRP A 861 35.17 -17.16 9.88
N SER A 862 34.12 -17.94 10.13
CA SER A 862 33.90 -18.69 11.37
C SER A 862 34.96 -19.75 11.67
N ARG A 863 35.60 -20.25 10.61
CA ARG A 863 36.68 -21.24 10.70
C ARG A 863 38.07 -20.61 10.81
N CYS A 864 38.16 -19.28 10.72
CA CYS A 864 39.42 -18.58 10.82
C CYS A 864 39.87 -18.44 12.28
N LYS A 865 41.13 -18.75 12.54
CA LYS A 865 41.75 -18.54 13.85
C LYS A 865 42.32 -17.13 13.94
N VAL A 866 42.10 -16.44 15.05
CA VAL A 866 42.67 -15.11 15.29
C VAL A 866 43.96 -15.25 16.10
N ARG A 867 45.06 -14.69 15.59
CA ARG A 867 46.37 -14.61 16.25
C ARG A 867 46.67 -13.16 16.58
N VAL A 868 47.07 -12.88 17.81
CA VAL A 868 47.38 -11.51 18.25
C VAL A 868 48.88 -11.38 18.50
N PHE A 869 49.50 -10.40 17.85
CA PHE A 869 50.91 -10.05 17.97
C PHE A 869 51.02 -8.73 18.74
N ILE A 870 51.75 -8.74 19.86
CA ILE A 870 52.00 -7.55 20.70
C ILE A 870 53.50 -7.22 20.71
N ILE A 871 53.85 -5.95 20.91
CA ILE A 871 55.25 -5.55 21.14
C ILE A 871 55.57 -5.72 22.63
N GLY A 872 56.74 -6.29 22.93
CA GLY A 872 57.21 -6.40 24.32
C GLY A 872 58.69 -6.76 24.37
N ASP A 873 59.29 -6.59 25.54
CA ASP A 873 60.71 -6.84 25.77
C ASP A 873 61.01 -8.31 26.01
N GLU A 874 62.24 -8.76 25.71
CA GLU A 874 62.66 -10.15 25.97
C GLU A 874 62.58 -10.52 27.46
N GLN A 875 62.74 -9.55 28.36
CA GLN A 875 62.71 -9.76 29.81
C GLN A 875 61.30 -9.95 30.37
N ASN A 876 60.29 -9.29 29.79
CA ASN A 876 58.91 -9.26 30.30
C ASN A 876 57.92 -10.01 29.38
N MET A 877 58.44 -10.84 28.47
CA MET A 877 57.67 -11.50 27.41
C MET A 877 56.48 -12.31 27.94
N GLU A 878 56.68 -13.09 29.01
CA GLU A 878 55.63 -13.93 29.60
C GLU A 878 54.58 -13.10 30.35
N GLU A 879 55.02 -12.03 31.02
CA GLU A 879 54.14 -11.11 31.76
C GLU A 879 53.22 -10.37 30.80
N SER A 880 53.77 -9.70 29.78
CA SER A 880 52.98 -8.98 28.75
C SER A 880 52.02 -9.91 28.00
N ARG A 881 52.43 -11.17 27.75
CA ARG A 881 51.55 -12.18 27.15
C ARG A 881 50.37 -12.53 28.05
N ASN A 882 50.61 -12.74 29.34
CA ASN A 882 49.58 -13.11 30.31
C ASN A 882 48.63 -11.93 30.59
N GLU A 883 49.13 -10.70 30.64
CA GLU A 883 48.32 -9.49 30.73
C GLU A 883 47.36 -9.36 29.54
N MET A 884 47.88 -9.57 28.33
CA MET A 884 47.05 -9.53 27.12
C MET A 884 46.00 -10.65 27.11
N LEU A 885 46.37 -11.88 27.49
CA LEU A 885 45.40 -12.97 27.63
C LEU A 885 44.32 -12.66 28.68
N ALA A 886 44.69 -12.05 29.80
CA ALA A 886 43.75 -11.60 30.82
C ALA A 886 42.80 -10.52 30.28
N LEU A 887 43.31 -9.57 29.49
CA LEU A 887 42.53 -8.53 28.84
C LEU A 887 41.53 -9.12 27.82
N LEU A 888 41.98 -10.01 26.94
CA LEU A 888 41.12 -10.70 25.97
C LEU A 888 40.02 -11.50 26.66
N LYS A 889 40.34 -12.19 27.77
CA LYS A 889 39.37 -12.92 28.59
C LYS A 889 38.35 -11.99 29.27
N ARG A 890 38.77 -10.81 29.73
CA ARG A 890 37.87 -9.78 30.29
C ARG A 890 36.87 -9.28 29.25
N PHE A 891 37.32 -9.08 28.01
CA PHE A 891 36.47 -8.69 26.89
C PHE A 891 35.69 -9.87 26.27
N ARG A 892 35.91 -11.10 26.77
CA ARG A 892 35.30 -12.35 26.25
C ARG A 892 35.55 -12.53 24.76
N LEU A 893 36.76 -12.18 24.34
CA LEU A 893 37.28 -12.46 23.02
C LEU A 893 37.97 -13.83 23.13
N ASP A 894 37.43 -14.85 22.46
CA ASP A 894 37.95 -16.23 22.49
C ASP A 894 39.26 -16.40 21.68
N PHE A 895 40.18 -15.45 21.83
CA PHE A 895 41.48 -15.41 21.16
C PHE A 895 42.54 -15.97 22.11
N ASN A 896 43.03 -17.18 21.82
CA ASN A 896 43.97 -17.87 22.71
C ASN A 896 45.43 -17.82 22.21
N GLU A 897 45.66 -17.42 20.96
CA GLU A 897 46.98 -17.41 20.32
C GLU A 897 47.58 -15.99 20.36
N VAL A 898 48.28 -15.66 21.46
CA VAL A 898 49.04 -14.40 21.63
C VAL A 898 50.55 -14.65 21.47
N THR A 899 51.23 -13.84 20.66
CA THR A 899 52.68 -13.86 20.41
C THR A 899 53.29 -12.50 20.70
N VAL A 900 54.39 -12.46 21.48
CA VAL A 900 55.11 -11.22 21.78
C VAL A 900 56.28 -11.06 20.81
N MET A 901 56.37 -9.90 20.17
CA MET A 901 57.44 -9.52 19.24
C MET A 901 58.50 -8.73 20.00
N THR A 902 59.69 -9.31 20.13
CA THR A 902 60.85 -8.70 20.81
C THR A 902 61.87 -8.09 19.84
N ASP A 903 61.71 -8.36 18.55
CA ASP A 903 62.64 -8.00 17.47
C ASP A 903 62.35 -6.63 16.82
N SER A 904 61.41 -5.85 17.37
CA SER A 904 60.91 -4.60 16.77
C SER A 904 61.92 -3.46 16.77
N GLU A 905 62.80 -3.40 17.77
CA GLU A 905 63.81 -2.34 17.91
C GLU A 905 65.13 -2.64 17.17
N LYS A 906 65.28 -3.85 16.62
CA LYS A 906 66.47 -4.23 15.84
C LYS A 906 66.50 -3.49 14.49
N ARG A 907 67.70 -3.10 14.04
CA ARG A 907 67.86 -2.43 12.73
C ARG A 907 67.34 -3.30 11.57
N PRO A 908 66.66 -2.70 10.57
CA PRO A 908 66.17 -3.43 9.39
C PRO A 908 67.31 -3.95 8.52
N GLN A 909 67.02 -4.91 7.63
CA GLN A 909 68.00 -5.38 6.65
C GLN A 909 68.35 -4.25 5.68
N ALA A 910 69.65 -4.04 5.43
CA ALA A 910 70.15 -2.98 4.55
C ALA A 910 69.44 -2.96 3.19
N LYS A 911 69.28 -4.12 2.55
CA LYS A 911 68.57 -4.26 1.27
C LYS A 911 67.13 -3.73 1.27
N ASN A 912 66.38 -3.91 2.37
CA ASN A 912 65.00 -3.43 2.47
C ASN A 912 64.95 -1.94 2.79
N LEU A 913 65.93 -1.44 3.55
CA LEU A 913 66.10 -0.03 3.82
C LEU A 913 66.49 0.74 2.56
N ASP A 914 67.45 0.24 1.79
CA ASP A 914 67.85 0.82 0.49
C ASP A 914 66.66 0.88 -0.46
N ARG A 915 65.88 -0.20 -0.57
CA ARG A 915 64.65 -0.24 -1.36
C ARG A 915 63.62 0.82 -0.94
N PHE A 916 63.55 1.13 0.36
CA PHE A 916 62.67 2.18 0.88
C PHE A 916 63.19 3.56 0.50
N VAL A 917 64.50 3.82 0.67
CA VAL A 917 65.14 5.08 0.29
C VAL A 917 65.00 5.34 -1.21
N ASP A 918 65.25 4.33 -2.04
CA ASP A 918 65.06 4.41 -3.50
C ASP A 918 63.62 4.78 -3.88
N SER A 919 62.63 4.30 -3.11
CA SER A 919 61.23 4.61 -3.37
C SER A 919 60.84 6.05 -3.06
N LEU A 920 61.63 6.74 -2.23
CA LEU A 920 61.44 8.14 -1.85
C LEU A 920 62.30 9.10 -2.67
N ALA A 921 63.29 8.60 -3.41
CA ALA A 921 64.21 9.42 -4.21
C ALA A 921 63.50 10.43 -5.15
N PRO A 922 62.37 10.12 -5.82
CA PRO A 922 61.66 11.08 -6.67
C PRO A 922 61.02 12.26 -5.91
N PHE A 923 60.81 12.09 -4.61
CA PHE A 923 60.11 13.05 -3.73
C PHE A 923 61.08 13.79 -2.80
N ARG A 924 62.41 13.61 -2.94
CA ARG A 924 63.42 14.34 -2.18
C ARG A 924 63.80 15.67 -2.84
N LEU A 925 64.03 16.69 -2.03
CA LEU A 925 64.74 17.91 -2.42
C LEU A 925 66.20 17.78 -2.01
N TYR A 926 67.10 17.83 -3.00
CA TYR A 926 68.53 18.04 -2.77
C TYR A 926 68.78 19.56 -2.74
N ASP A 927 69.56 20.05 -1.79
CA ASP A 927 69.73 21.49 -1.50
C ASP A 927 70.04 22.36 -2.74
N GLU A 928 69.50 23.59 -2.73
CA GLU A 928 69.62 24.71 -3.70
C GLU A 928 68.63 24.81 -4.88
N GLN A 929 67.33 24.59 -4.65
CA GLN A 929 66.29 25.20 -5.53
C GLN A 929 65.44 26.21 -4.75
N TYR A 930 65.53 27.47 -5.22
CA TYR A 930 64.92 28.67 -4.65
C TYR A 930 63.41 28.57 -4.42
N GLU A 931 62.98 29.30 -3.38
CA GLU A 931 61.63 29.53 -2.92
C GLU A 931 60.61 29.74 -4.06
N GLY A 932 59.56 28.91 -4.08
CA GLY A 932 58.35 29.20 -4.84
C GLY A 932 57.53 28.00 -5.30
N VAL A 933 58.12 26.82 -5.51
CA VAL A 933 57.42 25.68 -6.13
C VAL A 933 57.88 24.32 -5.60
N ALA A 934 57.46 23.91 -4.39
CA ALA A 934 57.43 22.47 -4.02
C ALA A 934 56.73 22.23 -2.66
N SER A 935 55.39 22.29 -2.61
CA SER A 935 54.63 21.86 -1.41
C SER A 935 54.63 20.32 -1.20
N SER A 936 55.28 19.54 -2.09
CA SER A 936 55.11 18.08 -2.15
C SER A 936 56.44 17.30 -2.14
N LYS A 937 57.56 17.92 -1.76
CA LYS A 937 58.86 17.24 -1.68
C LYS A 937 59.46 17.35 -0.27
N ILE A 938 60.15 16.29 0.16
CA ILE A 938 60.70 16.10 1.50
C ILE A 938 62.08 16.74 1.57
N SER A 939 62.31 17.62 2.55
CA SER A 939 63.63 18.17 2.84
C SER A 939 64.52 17.14 3.54
N ASP A 940 65.83 17.20 3.35
CA ASP A 940 66.76 16.32 4.06
C ASP A 940 66.71 16.47 5.59
N LYS A 941 66.33 17.65 6.10
CA LYS A 941 66.08 17.86 7.54
C LYS A 941 64.88 17.06 8.04
N GLU A 942 63.80 17.02 7.27
CA GLU A 942 62.60 16.25 7.62
C GLU A 942 62.87 14.75 7.51
N PHE A 943 63.61 14.34 6.48
CA PHE A 943 63.99 12.94 6.29
C PHE A 943 64.82 12.41 7.47
N GLU A 944 65.83 13.16 7.93
CA GLU A 944 66.61 12.79 9.12
C GLU A 944 65.75 12.79 10.40
N ALA A 945 64.84 13.76 10.55
CA ALA A 945 63.93 13.80 11.70
C ALA A 945 63.02 12.56 11.80
N PHE A 946 62.61 11.98 10.67
CA PHE A 946 61.75 10.79 10.61
C PHE A 946 62.52 9.47 10.37
N ARG A 947 63.85 9.50 10.38
CA ARG A 947 64.68 8.34 10.05
C ARG A 947 64.45 7.14 10.96
N LEU A 948 64.48 7.34 12.28
CA LEU A 948 64.29 6.26 13.26
C LEU A 948 62.89 5.63 13.15
N LYS A 949 61.86 6.47 12.94
CA LYS A 949 60.48 6.00 12.68
C LYS A 949 60.42 5.18 11.39
N SER A 950 61.08 5.63 10.33
CA SER A 950 61.13 4.94 9.04
C SER A 950 61.83 3.59 9.13
N GLU A 951 62.99 3.52 9.80
CA GLU A 951 63.72 2.28 10.04
C GLU A 951 62.87 1.26 10.82
N THR A 952 62.16 1.71 11.86
CA THR A 952 61.21 0.89 12.63
C THR A 952 60.07 0.36 11.76
N LYS A 953 59.57 1.16 10.80
CA LYS A 953 58.49 0.74 9.89
C LYS A 953 58.96 -0.29 8.86
N VAL A 954 60.17 -0.12 8.32
CA VAL A 954 60.78 -1.12 7.45
C VAL A 954 60.96 -2.43 8.21
N ARG A 955 61.44 -2.36 9.47
CA ARG A 955 61.58 -3.54 10.33
C ARG A 955 60.25 -4.24 10.60
N LEU A 956 59.20 -3.49 10.94
CA LEU A 956 57.87 -4.03 11.18
C LEU A 956 57.32 -4.76 9.93
N ASN A 957 57.54 -4.21 8.74
CA ASN A 957 57.16 -4.85 7.48
C ASN A 957 57.92 -6.18 7.25
N GLU A 958 59.19 -6.29 7.65
CA GLU A 958 59.93 -7.56 7.62
C GLU A 958 59.30 -8.61 8.55
N ILE A 959 58.91 -8.19 9.76
CA ILE A 959 58.28 -9.08 10.75
C ILE A 959 56.91 -9.57 10.25
N ILE A 960 56.07 -8.66 9.74
CA ILE A 960 54.76 -9.02 9.18
C ILE A 960 54.93 -9.99 8.00
N ARG A 961 55.86 -9.71 7.10
CA ARG A 961 56.17 -10.60 5.97
C ARG A 961 56.74 -11.94 6.40
N ARG A 962 57.40 -12.04 7.55
CA ARG A 962 57.91 -13.32 8.07
C ARG A 962 56.81 -14.18 8.66
N ASN A 963 55.88 -13.56 9.41
CA ASN A 963 54.91 -14.27 10.26
C ASN A 963 53.53 -14.47 9.61
N SER A 964 53.16 -13.64 8.63
CA SER A 964 51.78 -13.53 8.12
C SER A 964 51.65 -13.74 6.60
N ILE A 965 52.56 -14.50 5.97
CA ILE A 965 52.54 -14.79 4.51
C ILE A 965 51.23 -15.45 4.06
N TYR A 966 50.73 -16.40 4.85
CA TYR A 966 49.55 -17.22 4.53
C TYR A 966 48.28 -16.77 5.26
N ALA A 967 48.31 -15.60 5.90
CA ALA A 967 47.15 -15.05 6.60
C ALA A 967 46.06 -14.63 5.59
N ALA A 968 44.79 -14.83 5.95
CA ALA A 968 43.66 -14.35 5.13
C ALA A 968 43.49 -12.83 5.25
N LEU A 969 43.74 -12.29 6.44
CA LEU A 969 43.62 -10.89 6.75
C LEU A 969 44.67 -10.51 7.79
N ILE A 970 45.30 -9.36 7.59
CA ILE A 970 46.24 -8.78 8.54
C ILE A 970 45.63 -7.45 9.00
N VAL A 971 45.35 -7.33 10.29
CA VAL A 971 44.89 -6.09 10.91
C VAL A 971 46.09 -5.46 11.59
N VAL A 972 46.50 -4.30 11.09
CA VAL A 972 47.65 -3.56 11.63
C VAL A 972 47.17 -2.17 12.01
N GLU A 973 47.57 -1.74 13.19
CA GLU A 973 47.35 -0.37 13.61
C GLU A 973 48.21 0.61 12.81
N PRO A 974 47.62 1.61 12.14
CA PRO A 974 48.38 2.63 11.43
C PRO A 974 49.04 3.57 12.44
N SER A 975 50.34 3.81 12.30
CA SER A 975 51.01 4.79 13.16
C SER A 975 50.79 6.20 12.66
N CYS A 976 50.17 7.02 13.50
CA CYS A 976 49.99 8.45 13.23
C CYS A 976 51.36 9.15 13.30
N ALA A 977 51.75 9.84 12.22
CA ALA A 977 53.00 10.60 12.18
C ALA A 977 52.94 11.88 13.04
N THR A 978 51.72 12.38 13.29
CA THR A 978 51.42 13.55 14.11
C THR A 978 51.42 13.18 15.59
N GLN A 979 52.62 13.05 16.16
CA GLN A 979 52.79 13.29 17.58
C GLN A 979 52.43 14.76 17.81
N ARG A 980 51.22 15.03 18.33
CA ARG A 980 50.98 16.31 19.02
C ARG A 980 52.00 16.33 20.16
N LEU A 981 53.07 17.11 20.00
CA LEU A 981 53.77 17.69 21.13
C LEU A 981 52.71 18.48 21.90
N HIS A 982 52.28 17.94 23.02
CA HIS A 982 51.61 18.73 24.06
C HIS A 982 52.67 19.49 24.84
#